data_AF-A0A409YCI7-F1
#
_entry.id   AF-A0A409YCI7-F1
#
_cell.length_a   1.000
_cell.length_b   1.000
_cell.length_c   1.000
_cell.angle_alpha   90.00
_cell.angle_beta   90.00
_cell.angle_gamma   90.00
#
_symmetry.space_group_name_H-M   'P 1'
#
loop_
_entity.id
_entity.type
_entity.pdbx_description
1 polymer ?
#
loop_
_entity_poly.entity_id
_entity_poly.type
_entity_poly.pdbx_seq_one_letter_code
_entity_poly.pdbx_strand_id
1 'polypeptide(L)'
;MLGLSYLTLALALATYTTASPVEPKTVCKCLPGQSCFPSPSTIAAFESTLAQPLIHPRPMGSVCFPNDPTFNALECDAVKAKWHNGAFRTSVPQAAQFINWETMINSTAVDQCDPFGDVNAPGNTCFQGRVPWGVVNVTSIADIQKTVKFAAQHNLKLIVKNTGHENLGRSFGQQSIMLWTHNMQDIKFSNSFVPKGAPSGTQGVTAVTIEPGVQWGTLYKAVADKGQLVVGGIGAGGSVGAGGGWPMGGGHSVLSPFYGLGVDNIVEETVVLPNGDHVTANLYTNPDLFWALRGGGGPSFGILTSVTYRTHPAPPVTADTATEAGRLELFKEWVKIHPDIVDAGWAGFWPYSGTQFFLTLMAMGNPPTNPKATATLQGFYDKIATIPGVSIDLEVTKPYTGFQQWYDDNFIHSQNGIGFNYTVGDFSGVPAAVSSVLIPRTSFETKADDLAVALAELTDARPFLVGGGVVSKVDPDAMAVNPAFRSMLSDITIALSWNVTTATPQEVHAVEQTVTDWANGIRDVTKSPGAYVNEAEILIPNFQEAYWGNHYPRLRAFKQSIDPNDLLIVRQALALATYTTASPVEPKTVCKCLPGQACFPSPSTIAAFKSTLSQPLIHPRPMGSVCFPNDPTFNALECDAVKAKWHNGAFRTSVPQAAQFINWETMINSTAVDQCDPFGDVNAPGNTCFQGRVPWGVVNVTSIADIQKTVKFAGQHNLKLIVKNTGRVLHENLGRSFGQQSIMLWTHNMQDIKFSSSFIPKGAPSGTQGVTAVTIEPGVQWGTLYKAVADKGQLVVGGIGAGGSVGAGGGWPMGGGHSVLSPFYGLGVDNIVEETVVLPSGEHVTANLYTNPDLFWALRGGGGPSFGILTSVTYRTHPAPPVTAAFLVANTATEEGRLGLFKEWVKIHPDIVDAGWAGFWPYSGTQFFLTLMAMGNPPTNPKATATLQGFYDKIATIPGVSIDLEVTKPYTGFQQWYDDNFIHSQNGIGFNYTVGDFSGVPAAVSSVLIPRTSFETNTDDLAEALAELTDARPFLVGGGVVSKVDPDAMAVNPAFRSMLSDITIALSWNVTTATPQEVHAVEQTVTDWANGIRDVTKSPGAYVNEAEILIPNFQEAYWGNHYPRLRAFKQSIDPNDLLIVRQGVNSEGWDDEIMCKTL
;
A
#
# COMPACT_ATOMS: atom_id res chain seq x y z
N MET A 1 -50.33 15.10 -32.24
CA MET A 1 -50.89 16.46 -31.92
C MET A 1 -49.73 17.43 -31.69
N LEU A 2 -49.29 18.04 -32.81
CA LEU A 2 -49.11 19.50 -33.03
C LEU A 2 -47.84 20.05 -32.32
N GLY A 3 -46.71 20.27 -33.02
CA GLY A 3 -46.54 21.33 -34.05
C GLY A 3 -45.42 22.31 -33.63
N LEU A 4 -44.29 22.36 -34.38
CA LEU A 4 -43.88 23.48 -35.31
C LEU A 4 -43.18 24.65 -34.53
N SER A 5 -41.94 25.18 -34.77
CA SER A 5 -41.08 25.32 -36.00
C SER A 5 -39.84 26.23 -35.64
N TYR A 6 -38.57 25.82 -35.86
CA TYR A 6 -37.73 26.12 -37.04
C TYR A 6 -37.55 27.57 -37.63
N LEU A 7 -36.32 28.13 -37.47
CA LEU A 7 -35.24 28.36 -38.50
C LEU A 7 -35.26 29.65 -39.37
N THR A 8 -34.15 30.41 -39.37
CA THR A 8 -33.26 30.70 -40.55
C THR A 8 -32.30 31.90 -40.33
N LEU A 9 -30.99 31.61 -40.18
CA LEU A 9 -29.86 31.86 -41.12
C LEU A 9 -29.68 33.25 -41.79
N ALA A 10 -28.46 33.80 -41.56
CA ALA A 10 -27.45 34.18 -42.57
C ALA A 10 -27.12 35.67 -42.87
N LEU A 11 -25.80 35.93 -42.67
CA LEU A 11 -24.84 36.74 -43.47
C LEU A 11 -24.82 38.29 -43.42
N ALA A 12 -23.67 38.79 -42.93
CA ALA A 12 -22.63 39.52 -43.72
C ALA A 12 -22.25 40.98 -43.33
N LEU A 13 -20.97 41.07 -42.91
CA LEU A 13 -19.93 42.02 -43.37
C LEU A 13 -19.97 43.51 -42.91
N ALA A 14 -18.96 43.90 -42.11
CA ALA A 14 -17.87 44.81 -42.55
C ALA A 14 -17.06 45.38 -41.34
N THR A 15 -15.82 44.88 -41.20
CA THR A 15 -14.53 45.64 -41.22
C THR A 15 -14.14 46.35 -39.93
N TYR A 16 -13.04 45.91 -39.29
CA TYR A 16 -11.94 46.78 -38.77
C TYR A 16 -10.72 45.88 -38.42
N THR A 17 -9.71 45.97 -39.30
CA THR A 17 -8.26 46.13 -38.96
C THR A 17 -7.49 44.86 -38.64
N THR A 18 -6.64 44.53 -39.61
CA THR A 18 -5.47 43.65 -39.54
C THR A 18 -4.54 44.02 -38.38
N ALA A 19 -4.73 43.35 -37.23
CA ALA A 19 -3.67 43.21 -36.22
C ALA A 19 -2.90 41.91 -36.51
N SER A 20 -1.58 42.03 -36.58
CA SER A 20 -0.58 40.94 -36.64
C SER A 20 -0.93 39.73 -35.75
N PRO A 21 -0.46 38.51 -36.08
CA PRO A 21 -0.77 37.34 -35.29
C PRO A 21 -0.16 37.54 -33.90
N VAL A 22 -1.03 37.62 -32.89
CA VAL A 22 -0.60 37.58 -31.49
C VAL A 22 -0.15 36.14 -31.26
N GLU A 23 1.17 35.92 -31.32
CA GLU A 23 1.79 34.75 -30.68
C GLU A 23 1.19 34.59 -29.26
N PRO A 24 0.76 33.39 -28.86
CA PRO A 24 0.31 33.17 -27.50
C PRO A 24 1.46 33.56 -26.56
N LYS A 25 1.29 34.69 -25.86
CA LYS A 25 2.23 35.11 -24.82
C LYS A 25 2.15 34.06 -23.70
N THR A 26 3.15 33.19 -23.65
CA THR A 26 3.32 32.29 -22.50
C THR A 26 3.63 33.15 -21.27
N VAL A 27 2.67 33.23 -20.33
CA VAL A 27 2.85 33.99 -19.09
C VAL A 27 3.33 33.01 -18.02
N CYS A 28 4.63 33.07 -17.68
CA CYS A 28 5.20 32.21 -16.63
C CYS A 28 4.99 32.84 -15.24
N LYS A 29 4.89 31.99 -14.21
CA LYS A 29 4.95 32.45 -12.81
C LYS A 29 6.34 33.05 -12.53
N CYS A 30 6.37 34.06 -11.66
CA CYS A 30 7.62 34.71 -11.33
C CYS A 30 8.42 33.88 -10.31
N LEU A 31 9.69 33.59 -10.62
CA LEU A 31 10.57 32.73 -9.82
C LEU A 31 11.65 33.58 -9.09
N PRO A 32 12.07 33.18 -7.87
CA PRO A 32 13.25 33.69 -7.17
C PRO A 32 14.46 33.79 -8.11
N GLY A 33 15.12 34.95 -8.07
CA GLY A 33 16.26 35.24 -8.98
C GLY A 33 15.85 35.93 -10.29
N GLN A 34 14.56 35.96 -10.66
CA GLN A 34 14.10 36.73 -11.82
C GLN A 34 13.86 38.21 -11.48
N SER A 35 13.94 39.07 -12.50
CA SER A 35 13.73 40.52 -12.36
C SER A 35 12.31 40.91 -11.89
N CYS A 36 11.33 40.04 -12.13
CA CYS A 36 9.95 40.23 -11.65
C CYS A 36 9.78 39.87 -10.17
N PHE A 37 10.75 39.16 -9.56
CA PHE A 37 10.57 38.60 -8.22
C PHE A 37 10.69 39.72 -7.18
N PRO A 38 9.90 39.70 -6.09
CA PRO A 38 9.92 40.80 -5.14
C PRO A 38 11.32 41.04 -4.57
N SER A 39 11.67 42.33 -4.43
CA SER A 39 12.97 42.69 -3.86
C SER A 39 13.09 42.24 -2.40
N PRO A 40 14.30 42.04 -1.86
CA PRO A 40 14.49 41.67 -0.45
C PRO A 40 13.79 42.61 0.54
N SER A 41 13.74 43.92 0.27
CA SER A 41 12.99 44.87 1.14
C SER A 41 11.48 44.68 1.04
N THR A 42 10.95 44.34 -0.15
CA THR A 42 9.53 44.02 -0.33
C THR A 42 9.16 42.71 0.40
N ILE A 43 10.04 41.70 0.36
CA ILE A 43 9.86 40.45 1.11
C ILE A 43 9.85 40.74 2.61
N ALA A 44 10.86 41.45 3.13
CA ALA A 44 10.92 41.77 4.56
C ALA A 44 9.68 42.54 5.05
N ALA A 45 9.11 43.41 4.20
CA ALA A 45 7.87 44.13 4.53
C ALA A 45 6.63 43.21 4.58
N PHE A 46 6.58 42.19 3.71
CA PHE A 46 5.53 41.15 3.77
C PHE A 46 5.70 40.27 5.01
N GLU A 47 6.94 39.83 5.31
CA GLU A 47 7.24 39.01 6.50
C GLU A 47 6.84 39.70 7.80
N SER A 48 7.05 41.02 7.89
CA SER A 48 6.62 41.77 9.09
C SER A 48 5.09 41.88 9.25
N THR A 49 4.30 41.46 8.25
CA THR A 49 2.83 41.42 8.38
C THR A 49 2.32 40.05 8.84
N LEU A 50 3.14 39.00 8.81
CA LEU A 50 2.72 37.63 9.18
C LEU A 50 2.73 37.42 10.70
N ALA A 51 1.87 36.51 11.20
CA ALA A 51 1.84 36.20 12.64
C ALA A 51 3.10 35.48 13.13
N GLN A 52 3.76 34.74 12.22
CA GLN A 52 5.06 34.09 12.46
C GLN A 52 6.01 34.46 11.32
N PRO A 53 7.33 34.52 11.58
CA PRO A 53 8.30 34.77 10.53
C PRO A 53 8.16 33.76 9.38
N LEU A 54 8.42 34.23 8.15
CA LEU A 54 8.46 33.33 6.99
C LEU A 54 9.55 32.28 7.23
N ILE A 55 9.16 31.02 7.11
CA ILE A 55 10.14 29.93 7.16
C ILE A 55 10.74 29.87 5.76
N HIS A 56 12.06 30.00 5.65
CA HIS A 56 12.75 29.58 4.43
C HIS A 56 13.14 28.13 4.67
N PRO A 57 12.31 27.16 4.25
CA PRO A 57 12.70 25.81 4.47
C PRO A 57 13.81 25.51 3.50
N ARG A 58 14.82 24.85 4.05
CA ARG A 58 15.58 23.95 3.20
C ARG A 58 14.92 22.59 3.18
N PRO A 59 15.17 21.77 2.13
CA PRO A 59 14.61 20.45 2.06
C PRO A 59 14.93 19.88 3.36
N MET A 60 13.79 19.57 3.95
CA MET A 60 13.41 19.75 5.36
C MET A 60 14.60 19.58 6.30
N GLY A 61 15.28 18.59 5.80
CA GLY A 61 16.57 18.00 5.60
C GLY A 61 17.80 18.60 6.05
N SER A 62 17.84 19.89 5.95
CA SER A 62 18.99 20.69 5.56
C SER A 62 20.37 20.42 6.17
N VAL A 63 20.37 19.60 7.18
CA VAL A 63 21.15 19.65 8.33
C VAL A 63 22.59 19.02 8.02
N CYS A 64 23.28 17.87 8.27
CA CYS A 64 23.49 16.34 8.13
C CYS A 64 24.38 16.16 6.90
N PHE A 65 24.18 16.78 5.73
CA PHE A 65 25.24 16.44 4.77
C PHE A 65 26.45 17.28 5.12
N PRO A 66 27.63 16.67 5.19
CA PRO A 66 28.84 17.36 5.54
C PRO A 66 29.13 18.59 4.72
N ASN A 67 28.55 18.64 3.52
CA ASN A 67 28.66 19.79 2.63
C ASN A 67 27.47 20.79 2.67
N ASP A 68 26.43 20.63 3.52
CA ASP A 68 25.50 21.76 3.77
C ASP A 68 26.01 22.67 4.89
N PRO A 69 25.77 23.99 4.75
CA PRO A 69 25.82 24.90 5.89
C PRO A 69 25.02 24.42 7.11
N THR A 70 23.90 23.70 6.96
CA THR A 70 23.13 23.36 8.16
C THR A 70 23.72 22.17 8.96
N PHE A 71 25.02 21.74 8.81
CA PHE A 71 25.85 20.61 9.46
C PHE A 71 26.43 20.80 10.99
N ASN A 72 25.99 20.27 12.22
CA ASN A 72 24.99 19.72 13.32
C ASN A 72 24.61 18.04 13.64
N ALA A 73 25.11 17.09 14.51
CA ALA A 73 25.20 15.57 14.67
C ALA A 73 24.98 15.05 16.19
N LEU A 74 23.95 15.54 16.92
CA LEU A 74 22.76 15.11 17.85
C LEU A 74 21.07 14.80 17.38
N GLU A 75 20.08 15.61 16.89
CA GLU A 75 19.09 15.50 15.74
C GLU A 75 19.45 15.32 14.16
N CYS A 76 20.41 14.58 13.52
CA CYS A 76 20.59 13.35 12.67
C CYS A 76 20.43 12.03 13.32
N ASP A 77 19.97 11.99 14.59
CA ASP A 77 19.17 10.89 15.08
C ASP A 77 17.77 11.32 15.82
N ALA A 78 17.37 12.64 16.19
CA ALA A 78 15.93 13.38 16.37
C ALA A 78 14.75 14.11 15.24
N VAL A 79 14.52 14.24 13.76
CA VAL A 79 14.80 13.53 12.18
C VAL A 79 15.09 11.88 11.61
N LYS A 80 15.95 11.21 10.76
CA LYS A 80 16.39 9.64 10.75
C LYS A 80 15.87 8.53 11.59
N ALA A 81 15.92 8.47 12.92
CA ALA A 81 15.17 7.42 13.54
C ALA A 81 13.88 7.55 12.84
N LYS A 82 13.34 8.72 12.93
CA LYS A 82 12.00 8.76 13.04
C LYS A 82 11.26 8.75 11.71
N TRP A 83 11.65 8.33 10.50
CA TRP A 83 10.89 9.04 9.35
C TRP A 83 9.44 8.73 9.52
N HIS A 84 9.32 7.50 10.03
CA HIS A 84 8.30 6.56 9.86
C HIS A 84 6.97 7.16 10.51
N ASN A 85 6.99 8.45 11.04
CA ASN A 85 5.83 9.36 11.39
C ASN A 85 5.60 10.62 10.54
N GLY A 86 4.45 10.69 9.90
CA GLY A 86 3.53 11.85 9.83
C GLY A 86 2.85 12.73 10.95
N ALA A 87 2.60 12.66 12.29
CA ALA A 87 1.77 13.82 12.93
C ALA A 87 2.73 14.98 13.05
N PHE A 88 3.91 14.48 13.24
CA PHE A 88 5.16 15.00 12.98
C PHE A 88 5.59 15.30 11.53
N ARG A 89 5.58 14.37 10.53
CA ARG A 89 5.76 14.82 9.13
C ARG A 89 4.72 15.93 8.79
N THR A 90 3.53 15.88 9.39
CA THR A 90 2.43 16.85 9.20
C THR A 90 2.81 18.06 10.00
N SER A 91 3.47 17.86 11.17
CA SER A 91 4.09 18.91 12.00
C SER A 91 5.31 19.59 11.38
N VAL A 92 5.60 19.32 10.10
CA VAL A 92 6.81 19.87 9.49
C VAL A 92 6.44 20.51 8.18
N PRO A 93 6.61 21.84 8.03
CA PRO A 93 6.06 22.55 6.90
C PRO A 93 6.61 22.06 5.58
N GLN A 94 7.92 21.75 5.56
CA GLN A 94 8.63 21.53 4.31
C GLN A 94 8.66 20.10 3.80
N ALA A 95 8.25 19.18 4.65
CA ALA A 95 7.47 18.02 4.25
C ALA A 95 6.20 18.49 3.46
N ALA A 96 5.78 17.87 2.35
CA ALA A 96 4.34 17.42 1.88
C ALA A 96 4.09 15.96 2.40
N GLN A 97 3.24 15.04 3.25
CA GLN A 97 3.13 13.29 3.56
C GLN A 97 3.21 11.84 2.56
N PHE A 98 3.11 11.43 1.16
CA PHE A 98 3.77 11.68 -0.31
C PHE A 98 5.09 12.49 -0.76
N ILE A 99 6.41 12.11 -0.53
CA ILE A 99 7.56 13.08 -0.37
C ILE A 99 7.88 13.42 -1.73
N ASN A 100 7.03 13.30 -2.69
CA ASN A 100 7.40 13.74 -3.96
C ASN A 100 6.97 15.08 -4.08
N TRP A 101 6.48 15.77 -3.04
CA TRP A 101 6.21 17.14 -3.28
C TRP A 101 7.43 18.19 -2.79
N GLU A 102 8.60 17.93 -2.05
CA GLU A 102 10.19 18.35 -1.85
C GLU A 102 11.70 18.19 -2.81
N THR A 103 12.27 17.22 -3.74
CA THR A 103 13.38 17.02 -4.95
C THR A 103 13.38 17.75 -6.41
N MET A 104 14.19 17.27 -7.44
CA MET A 104 14.02 17.43 -8.94
C MET A 104 14.45 16.14 -9.83
N ILE A 105 13.91 15.82 -11.05
CA ILE A 105 14.28 14.63 -11.93
C ILE A 105 14.43 15.38 -13.22
N ASN A 106 15.67 15.51 -13.60
CA ASN A 106 15.98 16.02 -14.91
C ASN A 106 16.33 14.83 -15.82
N SER A 107 16.74 15.08 -17.06
CA SER A 107 16.96 13.98 -18.03
C SER A 107 18.13 13.03 -17.71
N THR A 108 19.00 13.39 -16.76
CA THR A 108 20.30 12.71 -16.57
C THR A 108 20.56 12.22 -15.17
N ALA A 109 19.83 12.81 -14.25
CA ALA A 109 20.04 12.65 -12.85
C ALA A 109 18.78 13.18 -12.22
N VAL A 110 18.90 13.03 -10.94
CA VAL A 110 17.83 13.15 -10.08
C VAL A 110 18.43 13.86 -8.89
N ASP A 111 17.70 14.88 -8.48
CA ASP A 111 18.17 15.94 -7.60
C ASP A 111 18.05 15.44 -6.19
N GLN A 112 19.06 14.64 -5.93
CA GLN A 112 19.05 13.97 -4.70
C GLN A 112 19.49 14.88 -3.65
N CYS A 113 18.84 14.48 -2.61
CA CYS A 113 18.70 15.22 -1.45
C CYS A 113 17.96 14.11 -0.63
N ASP A 114 18.30 12.64 -0.39
CA ASP A 114 17.83 11.27 0.50
C ASP A 114 18.62 10.46 1.72
N PRO A 115 18.58 10.76 3.05
CA PRO A 115 19.59 10.58 4.19
C PRO A 115 20.16 9.25 4.62
N PHE A 116 19.94 8.34 3.78
CA PHE A 116 20.28 7.06 4.18
C PHE A 116 21.39 6.46 3.38
N GLY A 117 21.68 7.11 2.28
CA GLY A 117 22.94 7.53 1.61
C GLY A 117 24.41 7.12 1.88
N ASP A 118 25.31 7.89 1.25
CA ASP A 118 26.76 7.95 1.57
C ASP A 118 27.25 9.42 1.86
N VAL A 119 27.30 9.94 3.13
CA VAL A 119 27.20 11.45 3.30
C VAL A 119 28.43 12.19 2.89
N ASN A 120 29.37 11.32 2.80
CA ASN A 120 30.72 11.60 2.82
C ASN A 120 31.12 11.51 1.32
N ALA A 121 30.25 11.05 0.40
CA ALA A 121 30.44 11.11 -1.05
C ALA A 121 30.54 12.57 -1.57
N PRO A 122 31.69 12.98 -2.16
CA PRO A 122 31.95 14.36 -2.60
C PRO A 122 31.03 14.92 -3.71
N GLY A 123 30.35 14.06 -4.48
CA GLY A 123 29.57 14.47 -5.68
C GLY A 123 28.09 14.67 -5.40
N ASN A 124 27.64 14.16 -4.27
CA ASN A 124 26.28 14.36 -3.85
C ASN A 124 26.25 15.85 -3.38
N THR A 125 25.38 16.70 -3.98
CA THR A 125 24.88 17.98 -3.36
C THR A 125 23.36 18.01 -3.25
N CYS A 126 22.74 18.92 -2.47
CA CYS A 126 21.28 18.85 -2.36
C CYS A 126 20.74 19.99 -3.11
N PHE A 127 19.70 19.52 -3.72
CA PHE A 127 18.87 20.32 -4.51
C PHE A 127 17.61 20.58 -3.68
N GLN A 128 17.38 21.88 -3.41
CA GLN A 128 16.15 22.44 -2.82
C GLN A 128 14.88 21.74 -3.34
N GLY A 129 14.94 21.30 -4.60
CA GLY A 129 13.89 20.48 -5.14
C GLY A 129 12.57 21.27 -5.27
N ARG A 130 11.43 20.62 -4.98
CA ARG A 130 10.11 21.25 -4.72
C ARG A 130 9.75 21.50 -3.27
N VAL A 131 10.78 21.58 -2.41
CA VAL A 131 10.57 22.37 -1.19
C VAL A 131 10.37 23.82 -1.58
N PRO A 132 9.28 24.45 -1.10
CA PRO A 132 8.98 25.82 -1.44
C PRO A 132 10.13 26.75 -1.04
N TRP A 133 10.18 27.91 -1.68
CA TRP A 133 11.17 28.93 -1.31
C TRP A 133 10.83 29.62 0.04
N GLY A 134 9.52 29.71 0.36
CA GLY A 134 9.05 30.31 1.60
C GLY A 134 7.77 29.60 2.09
N VAL A 135 7.65 29.42 3.40
CA VAL A 135 6.47 28.81 4.04
C VAL A 135 5.93 29.76 5.11
N VAL A 136 4.63 30.01 4.98
CA VAL A 136 3.86 30.76 5.97
C VAL A 136 3.26 29.73 6.92
N ASN A 137 3.77 29.72 8.16
CA ASN A 137 3.13 28.94 9.23
C ASN A 137 1.79 29.61 9.59
N VAL A 138 0.70 29.00 9.13
CA VAL A 138 -0.63 29.59 9.30
C VAL A 138 -1.13 29.30 10.70
N THR A 139 -1.37 30.40 11.43
CA THR A 139 -2.02 30.33 12.76
C THR A 139 -3.33 31.13 12.79
N SER A 140 -3.66 31.81 11.69
CA SER A 140 -4.89 32.60 11.56
C SER A 140 -5.31 32.72 10.09
N ILE A 141 -6.62 32.99 9.88
CA ILE A 141 -7.18 33.26 8.53
C ILE A 141 -6.47 34.46 7.87
N ALA A 142 -6.05 35.45 8.68
CA ALA A 142 -5.31 36.62 8.17
C ALA A 142 -3.97 36.23 7.51
N ASP A 143 -3.27 35.19 7.99
CA ASP A 143 -2.02 34.73 7.35
C ASP A 143 -2.30 34.18 5.93
N ILE A 144 -3.43 33.49 5.75
CA ILE A 144 -3.88 32.99 4.43
C ILE A 144 -4.21 34.16 3.51
N GLN A 145 -5.02 35.11 3.98
CA GLN A 145 -5.46 36.24 3.15
C GLN A 145 -4.29 37.14 2.72
N LYS A 146 -3.36 37.43 3.63
CA LYS A 146 -2.17 38.26 3.31
C LYS A 146 -1.30 37.57 2.27
N THR A 147 -1.09 36.25 2.42
CA THR A 147 -0.27 35.47 1.48
C THR A 147 -0.90 35.33 0.10
N VAL A 148 -2.22 35.08 0.03
CA VAL A 148 -2.93 35.02 -1.27
C VAL A 148 -2.81 36.32 -2.04
N LYS A 149 -3.06 37.45 -1.35
CA LYS A 149 -2.90 38.78 -1.98
C LYS A 149 -1.47 39.03 -2.44
N PHE A 150 -0.48 38.67 -1.61
CA PHE A 150 0.93 38.84 -1.96
C PHE A 150 1.33 38.00 -3.19
N ALA A 151 0.93 36.71 -3.22
CA ALA A 151 1.22 35.84 -4.37
C ALA A 151 0.51 36.28 -5.66
N ALA A 152 -0.76 36.72 -5.57
CA ALA A 152 -1.46 37.29 -6.74
C ALA A 152 -0.79 38.58 -7.25
N GLN A 153 -0.40 39.49 -6.35
CA GLN A 153 0.22 40.76 -6.75
C GLN A 153 1.55 40.57 -7.48
N HIS A 154 2.33 39.57 -7.09
CA HIS A 154 3.67 39.32 -7.66
C HIS A 154 3.71 38.13 -8.62
N ASN A 155 2.53 37.59 -9.01
CA ASN A 155 2.41 36.41 -9.89
C ASN A 155 3.27 35.21 -9.43
N LEU A 156 3.31 34.98 -8.11
CA LEU A 156 4.09 33.87 -7.54
C LEU A 156 3.30 32.56 -7.67
N LYS A 157 4.02 31.43 -7.68
CA LYS A 157 3.39 30.12 -7.55
C LYS A 157 2.98 29.91 -6.08
N LEU A 158 1.67 29.83 -5.84
CA LEU A 158 1.11 29.61 -4.49
C LEU A 158 0.63 28.16 -4.36
N ILE A 159 0.97 27.54 -3.22
CA ILE A 159 0.57 26.16 -2.92
C ILE A 159 0.05 26.09 -1.48
N VAL A 160 -0.79 25.08 -1.21
CA VAL A 160 -1.41 24.92 0.11
C VAL A 160 -1.10 23.54 0.63
N LYS A 161 -0.60 23.53 1.86
CA LYS A 161 -0.33 22.30 2.57
C LYS A 161 -1.08 22.33 3.89
N ASN A 162 -1.90 21.31 4.05
CA ASN A 162 -2.48 21.01 5.36
C ASN A 162 -1.53 20.08 6.12
N THR A 163 -1.70 18.81 5.82
CA THR A 163 -0.88 17.67 6.24
C THR A 163 0.13 17.34 5.12
N GLY A 164 -0.30 17.69 3.88
CA GLY A 164 0.31 17.55 2.54
C GLY A 164 -0.62 16.92 1.49
N HIS A 165 -1.91 16.61 1.77
CA HIS A 165 -2.62 15.32 1.42
C HIS A 165 -2.77 14.89 -0.05
N GLU A 166 -1.65 14.61 -0.73
CA GLU A 166 -1.56 15.00 -2.11
C GLU A 166 -0.59 14.23 -3.00
N ASN A 167 -1.06 14.04 -4.22
CA ASN A 167 -0.94 12.81 -5.02
C ASN A 167 -0.97 13.11 -6.51
N LEU A 168 -1.07 14.41 -6.80
CA LEU A 168 -0.67 15.13 -7.98
C LEU A 168 0.15 16.42 -7.65
N GLY A 169 0.51 16.71 -6.39
CA GLY A 169 1.48 17.85 -6.12
C GLY A 169 0.97 19.18 -5.92
N ARG A 170 -0.33 19.17 -5.81
CA ARG A 170 -1.15 20.33 -5.62
C ARG A 170 -0.79 21.04 -4.30
N SER A 171 -0.05 20.39 -3.38
CA SER A 171 0.46 20.99 -2.14
C SER A 171 1.92 21.46 -2.22
N PHE A 172 2.70 21.22 -3.33
CA PHE A 172 4.14 21.61 -3.46
C PHE A 172 4.58 22.17 -4.84
N GLY A 173 5.71 22.91 -4.89
CA GLY A 173 6.19 23.48 -6.17
C GLY A 173 7.53 24.23 -6.12
N GLN A 174 8.17 24.50 -7.30
CA GLN A 174 9.44 25.29 -7.27
C GLN A 174 9.19 26.67 -6.85
N GLN A 175 10.16 27.11 -6.03
CA GLN A 175 10.40 28.52 -5.96
C GLN A 175 9.08 29.21 -5.56
N SER A 176 8.25 28.43 -4.83
CA SER A 176 6.85 28.69 -4.58
C SER A 176 6.71 29.16 -3.14
N ILE A 177 5.58 29.81 -2.88
CA ILE A 177 5.23 30.19 -1.50
C ILE A 177 4.13 29.23 -1.02
N MET A 178 4.32 28.67 0.17
CA MET A 178 3.39 27.70 0.73
C MET A 178 2.65 28.22 1.95
N LEU A 179 1.35 27.91 1.99
CA LEU A 179 0.56 28.03 3.22
C LEU A 179 0.53 26.69 3.95
N TRP A 180 1.09 26.65 5.15
CA TRP A 180 1.07 25.43 5.99
C TRP A 180 0.00 25.56 7.08
N THR A 181 -1.16 24.91 6.87
CA THR A 181 -2.35 25.02 7.74
C THR A 181 -2.39 24.02 8.90
N HIS A 182 -1.33 23.22 9.08
CA HIS A 182 -1.27 22.19 10.14
C HIS A 182 -1.52 22.73 11.55
N ASN A 183 -1.09 23.96 11.85
CA ASN A 183 -1.24 24.48 13.23
C ASN A 183 -2.65 25.03 13.54
N MET A 184 -3.60 24.87 12.60
CA MET A 184 -5.02 25.16 12.82
C MET A 184 -5.73 23.86 13.27
N GLN A 185 -5.75 23.60 14.60
CA GLN A 185 -6.13 22.30 15.19
C GLN A 185 -7.44 22.35 16.01
N ASP A 186 -8.24 23.42 15.92
CA ASP A 186 -9.47 23.51 16.76
C ASP A 186 -10.53 22.47 16.36
N ILE A 187 -11.15 21.84 17.38
CA ILE A 187 -12.31 20.93 17.23
C ILE A 187 -13.47 21.46 18.08
N LYS A 188 -14.64 21.64 17.45
CA LYS A 188 -15.86 22.15 18.11
C LYS A 188 -17.04 21.22 17.84
N PHE A 189 -17.63 20.69 18.92
CA PHE A 189 -18.83 19.86 18.83
C PHE A 189 -20.11 20.68 18.95
N SER A 190 -21.15 20.24 18.24
CA SER A 190 -22.51 20.77 18.41
C SER A 190 -23.51 19.62 18.30
N ASN A 191 -24.47 19.57 19.23
CA ASN A 191 -25.54 18.56 19.17
C ASN A 191 -26.74 19.03 18.32
N SER A 192 -26.69 20.27 17.81
CA SER A 192 -27.80 20.88 17.06
C SER A 192 -27.26 21.95 16.10
N PHE A 193 -26.25 21.59 15.32
CA PHE A 193 -25.63 22.50 14.33
C PHE A 193 -26.64 22.85 13.22
N VAL A 194 -26.76 24.15 12.94
CA VAL A 194 -27.60 24.66 11.84
C VAL A 194 -26.68 25.43 10.87
N PRO A 195 -26.60 25.03 9.58
CA PRO A 195 -25.79 25.74 8.60
C PRO A 195 -26.19 27.21 8.47
N LYS A 196 -25.19 28.05 8.22
CA LYS A 196 -25.39 29.50 8.11
C LYS A 196 -26.32 29.79 6.93
N GLY A 197 -27.33 30.66 7.15
CA GLY A 197 -28.31 31.04 6.12
C GLY A 197 -29.43 30.00 5.95
N ALA A 198 -29.45 28.89 6.73
CA ALA A 198 -30.61 27.99 6.73
C ALA A 198 -31.89 28.71 7.22
N PRO A 199 -33.08 28.35 6.70
CA PRO A 199 -34.34 28.95 7.13
C PRO A 199 -34.60 28.81 8.65
N SER A 200 -35.36 29.76 9.21
CA SER A 200 -35.77 29.67 10.63
C SER A 200 -36.57 28.40 10.87
N GLY A 201 -36.18 27.62 11.90
CA GLY A 201 -36.85 26.35 12.24
C GLY A 201 -36.19 25.11 11.61
N THR A 202 -35.10 25.26 10.83
CA THR A 202 -34.31 24.09 10.39
C THR A 202 -33.81 23.30 11.60
N GLN A 203 -34.12 22.00 11.60
CA GLN A 203 -33.70 21.09 12.67
C GLN A 203 -32.17 20.93 12.61
N GLY A 204 -31.52 21.22 13.76
CA GLY A 204 -30.08 21.04 13.87
C GLY A 204 -29.67 19.57 13.83
N VAL A 205 -28.45 19.32 13.33
CA VAL A 205 -27.84 17.98 13.33
C VAL A 205 -26.70 17.90 14.35
N THR A 206 -26.43 16.70 14.87
CA THR A 206 -25.19 16.49 15.63
C THR A 206 -24.01 16.61 14.65
N ALA A 207 -23.03 17.44 15.00
CA ALA A 207 -21.97 17.80 14.07
C ALA A 207 -20.68 18.15 14.82
N VAL A 208 -19.57 18.06 14.09
CA VAL A 208 -18.26 18.53 14.55
C VAL A 208 -17.70 19.49 13.49
N THR A 209 -17.36 20.70 13.93
CA THR A 209 -16.62 21.69 13.13
C THR A 209 -15.15 21.57 13.49
N ILE A 210 -14.31 21.49 12.46
CA ILE A 210 -12.87 21.44 12.64
C ILE A 210 -12.17 22.48 11.77
N GLU A 211 -11.01 22.89 12.26
CA GLU A 211 -10.05 23.60 11.44
C GLU A 211 -9.26 22.65 10.53
N PRO A 212 -8.64 23.16 9.45
CA PRO A 212 -8.03 22.34 8.43
C PRO A 212 -6.96 21.40 8.99
N GLY A 213 -6.11 21.88 9.90
CA GLY A 213 -4.98 21.10 10.44
C GLY A 213 -5.41 19.89 11.29
N VAL A 214 -6.67 19.82 11.75
CA VAL A 214 -7.15 18.66 12.54
C VAL A 214 -7.00 17.39 11.76
N GLN A 215 -6.43 16.40 12.49
CA GLN A 215 -6.24 15.10 11.90
C GLN A 215 -7.32 14.09 12.29
N TRP A 216 -7.71 13.17 11.39
CA TRP A 216 -8.83 12.26 11.67
C TRP A 216 -8.59 11.46 12.98
N GLY A 217 -7.36 11.05 13.34
CA GLY A 217 -7.11 10.25 14.58
C GLY A 217 -7.31 10.99 15.86
N THR A 218 -6.88 12.24 15.85
CA THR A 218 -7.31 13.19 16.86
C THR A 218 -8.83 13.34 16.85
N LEU A 219 -9.45 13.53 15.68
CA LEU A 219 -10.89 13.84 15.57
C LEU A 219 -11.77 12.70 16.08
N TYR A 220 -11.52 11.48 15.63
CA TYR A 220 -12.31 10.30 15.96
C TYR A 220 -12.22 9.90 17.43
N LYS A 221 -11.01 9.97 18.03
CA LYS A 221 -10.90 9.91 19.50
C LYS A 221 -11.79 10.96 20.18
N ALA A 222 -11.72 12.19 19.70
CA ALA A 222 -12.55 13.28 20.24
C ALA A 222 -14.06 13.03 20.06
N VAL A 223 -14.48 12.48 18.92
CA VAL A 223 -15.91 12.21 18.59
C VAL A 223 -16.44 11.07 19.45
N ALA A 224 -15.60 10.09 19.77
CA ALA A 224 -16.08 8.94 20.52
C ALA A 224 -16.07 9.09 22.05
N ASP A 225 -15.22 9.98 22.58
CA ASP A 225 -15.38 10.46 23.96
C ASP A 225 -16.78 11.09 24.18
N LYS A 226 -17.52 11.37 23.06
CA LYS A 226 -18.94 11.79 23.03
C LYS A 226 -19.94 10.66 22.68
N GLY A 227 -19.49 9.40 22.55
CA GLY A 227 -20.33 8.26 22.13
C GLY A 227 -20.84 8.39 20.68
N GLN A 228 -20.10 9.13 19.84
CA GLN A 228 -20.47 9.37 18.44
C GLN A 228 -19.40 8.78 17.51
N LEU A 229 -19.74 8.72 16.22
CA LEU A 229 -18.85 8.42 15.10
C LEU A 229 -19.00 9.55 14.07
N VAL A 230 -18.00 9.70 13.20
CA VAL A 230 -18.08 10.62 12.05
C VAL A 230 -17.72 9.81 10.81
N VAL A 231 -18.31 10.12 9.65
CA VAL A 231 -17.79 9.51 8.39
C VAL A 231 -16.53 10.25 8.05
N GLY A 232 -15.41 9.57 8.25
CA GLY A 232 -14.11 10.16 8.00
C GLY A 232 -13.31 9.40 6.99
N GLY A 233 -12.45 10.20 6.38
CA GLY A 233 -11.19 9.70 5.84
C GLY A 233 -10.33 9.38 7.01
N ILE A 234 -9.13 8.86 6.80
CA ILE A 234 -8.83 7.80 7.76
C ILE A 234 -7.34 7.43 7.73
N GLY A 235 -6.73 6.71 8.71
CA GLY A 235 -5.30 6.34 8.51
C GLY A 235 -4.31 6.36 9.61
N ALA A 236 -3.11 6.19 9.07
CA ALA A 236 -1.74 6.33 9.51
C ALA A 236 -1.57 7.70 10.20
N GLY A 237 -2.02 7.66 11.42
CA GLY A 237 -1.92 8.53 12.60
C GLY A 237 -3.27 9.11 12.99
N GLY A 238 -4.28 8.47 12.42
CA GLY A 238 -5.28 9.21 11.70
C GLY A 238 -4.72 10.48 11.05
N SER A 239 -3.45 10.52 10.54
CA SER A 239 -2.76 11.79 10.18
C SER A 239 -3.44 12.64 9.10
N VAL A 240 -4.59 12.21 8.63
CA VAL A 240 -5.52 12.87 7.71
C VAL A 240 -5.83 14.25 8.07
N GLY A 241 -5.64 15.14 7.11
CA GLY A 241 -6.31 16.43 7.17
C GLY A 241 -7.79 16.16 7.01
N ALA A 242 -8.48 16.10 8.14
CA ALA A 242 -9.92 16.01 8.15
C ALA A 242 -10.52 17.29 7.52
N GLY A 243 -9.74 18.38 7.37
CA GLY A 243 -10.17 19.61 6.66
C GLY A 243 -9.20 20.05 5.56
N GLY A 244 -8.93 19.21 4.55
CA GLY A 244 -8.02 19.59 3.43
C GLY A 244 -8.42 18.96 2.08
N GLY A 245 -7.44 18.38 1.36
CA GLY A 245 -7.73 17.72 0.06
C GLY A 245 -8.77 16.61 0.19
N TRP A 246 -8.75 15.85 1.29
CA TRP A 246 -9.67 14.71 1.49
C TRP A 246 -11.16 15.07 1.28
N PRO A 247 -11.76 16.03 2.02
CA PRO A 247 -13.15 16.42 1.74
C PRO A 247 -13.32 17.11 0.39
N MET A 248 -12.25 17.70 -0.17
CA MET A 248 -12.38 18.51 -1.38
C MET A 248 -12.42 17.72 -2.70
N GLY A 249 -12.01 16.45 -2.69
CA GLY A 249 -12.11 15.57 -3.88
C GLY A 249 -13.27 14.58 -3.84
N GLY A 250 -13.82 14.25 -2.66
CA GLY A 250 -14.87 13.21 -2.53
C GLY A 250 -14.85 12.63 -1.12
N GLY A 251 -13.69 12.13 -0.71
CA GLY A 251 -13.45 11.67 0.67
C GLY A 251 -14.39 10.52 1.03
N HIS A 252 -14.23 9.37 0.44
CA HIS A 252 -15.02 8.20 0.85
C HIS A 252 -14.59 7.62 2.22
N SER A 253 -15.24 6.54 2.68
CA SER A 253 -14.99 5.98 4.01
C SER A 253 -15.72 4.65 4.10
N VAL A 254 -15.46 3.82 5.08
CA VAL A 254 -16.33 2.60 5.24
C VAL A 254 -17.70 2.94 5.58
N LEU A 255 -17.74 4.08 6.23
CA LEU A 255 -18.98 4.56 6.68
C LEU A 255 -19.78 5.02 5.47
N SER A 256 -19.17 5.06 4.28
CA SER A 256 -19.87 5.40 3.05
C SER A 256 -21.02 4.47 2.69
N PRO A 257 -20.92 3.15 2.67
CA PRO A 257 -22.10 2.33 2.37
C PRO A 257 -23.21 2.51 3.41
N PHE A 258 -22.86 2.91 4.65
CA PHE A 258 -23.82 3.12 5.73
C PHE A 258 -24.36 4.55 5.87
N TYR A 259 -23.59 5.56 5.46
CA TYR A 259 -23.87 6.98 5.74
C TYR A 259 -23.46 7.93 4.59
N GLY A 260 -23.05 7.40 3.43
CA GLY A 260 -22.60 8.17 2.25
C GLY A 260 -21.12 8.60 2.33
N LEU A 261 -20.55 9.04 1.20
CA LEU A 261 -19.19 9.59 1.14
C LEU A 261 -19.01 10.69 2.21
N GLY A 262 -17.76 10.97 2.58
CA GLY A 262 -17.36 12.10 3.43
C GLY A 262 -17.97 13.41 2.94
N VAL A 263 -17.90 13.69 1.63
CA VAL A 263 -18.59 14.86 1.04
C VAL A 263 -20.11 14.85 1.21
N ASP A 264 -20.73 13.66 1.34
CA ASP A 264 -22.18 13.54 1.60
C ASP A 264 -22.51 13.93 3.06
N ASN A 265 -21.50 13.86 3.96
CA ASN A 265 -21.65 14.20 5.38
C ASN A 265 -21.23 15.64 5.72
N ILE A 266 -20.70 16.39 4.74
CA ILE A 266 -20.32 17.80 4.94
C ILE A 266 -21.59 18.66 4.87
N VAL A 267 -21.76 19.50 5.88
CA VAL A 267 -22.94 20.41 5.98
C VAL A 267 -22.56 21.88 5.77
N GLU A 268 -21.29 22.24 5.98
CA GLU A 268 -20.78 23.60 5.77
C GLU A 268 -19.25 23.61 5.69
N GLU A 269 -18.72 24.48 4.82
CA GLU A 269 -17.27 24.76 4.73
C GLU A 269 -17.03 26.27 4.72
N THR A 270 -15.84 26.71 5.16
CA THR A 270 -15.42 28.10 4.87
C THR A 270 -14.05 28.12 4.20
N VAL A 271 -13.88 28.99 3.19
CA VAL A 271 -12.66 29.04 2.37
C VAL A 271 -12.18 30.48 2.13
N VAL A 272 -10.88 30.65 1.89
CA VAL A 272 -10.33 31.90 1.31
C VAL A 272 -10.20 31.72 -0.21
N LEU A 273 -10.86 32.59 -0.98
CA LEU A 273 -10.82 32.56 -2.44
C LEU A 273 -9.52 33.20 -3.00
N PRO A 274 -9.17 32.99 -4.28
CA PRO A 274 -8.00 33.62 -4.92
C PRO A 274 -7.94 35.15 -4.85
N ASN A 275 -9.09 35.84 -4.70
CA ASN A 275 -9.13 37.29 -4.50
C ASN A 275 -8.82 37.71 -3.03
N GLY A 276 -8.72 36.73 -2.13
CA GLY A 276 -8.44 36.94 -0.69
C GLY A 276 -9.69 37.02 0.21
N ASP A 277 -10.90 36.81 -0.34
CA ASP A 277 -12.14 36.87 0.46
C ASP A 277 -12.34 35.55 1.25
N HIS A 278 -12.73 35.67 2.53
CA HIS A 278 -13.10 34.51 3.37
C HIS A 278 -14.63 34.33 3.34
N VAL A 279 -15.09 33.20 2.77
CA VAL A 279 -16.53 32.96 2.52
C VAL A 279 -16.99 31.62 3.11
N THR A 280 -18.29 31.53 3.42
CA THR A 280 -18.97 30.28 3.84
C THR A 280 -19.61 29.62 2.61
N ALA A 281 -19.49 28.29 2.45
CA ALA A 281 -20.19 27.52 1.42
C ALA A 281 -21.03 26.40 2.06
N ASN A 282 -22.33 26.35 1.74
CA ASN A 282 -23.27 25.29 2.11
C ASN A 282 -24.48 25.31 1.14
N LEU A 283 -25.52 24.51 1.40
CA LEU A 283 -26.72 24.47 0.53
C LEU A 283 -27.52 25.79 0.46
N TYR A 284 -27.31 26.71 1.41
CA TYR A 284 -28.05 27.98 1.51
C TYR A 284 -27.18 29.20 1.16
N THR A 285 -25.86 29.08 1.26
CA THR A 285 -24.90 30.18 1.06
C THR A 285 -23.78 29.69 0.13
N ASN A 286 -23.59 30.37 -1.01
CA ASN A 286 -22.64 29.97 -2.08
C ASN A 286 -22.77 28.48 -2.51
N PRO A 287 -23.95 28.03 -2.97
CA PRO A 287 -24.21 26.61 -3.26
C PRO A 287 -23.40 26.06 -4.45
N ASP A 288 -23.06 26.88 -5.45
CA ASP A 288 -22.19 26.42 -6.56
C ASP A 288 -20.74 26.20 -6.10
N LEU A 289 -20.24 27.08 -5.21
CA LEU A 289 -18.95 26.87 -4.57
C LEU A 289 -18.99 25.62 -3.69
N PHE A 290 -20.07 25.43 -2.93
CA PHE A 290 -20.24 24.24 -2.09
C PHE A 290 -20.37 22.95 -2.90
N TRP A 291 -20.98 23.03 -4.10
CA TRP A 291 -20.99 21.90 -5.04
C TRP A 291 -19.57 21.61 -5.56
N ALA A 292 -18.82 22.64 -5.96
CA ALA A 292 -17.46 22.48 -6.50
C ALA A 292 -16.43 22.03 -5.45
N LEU A 293 -16.54 22.52 -4.21
CA LEU A 293 -15.69 22.10 -3.09
C LEU A 293 -15.92 20.63 -2.74
N ARG A 294 -17.11 20.08 -3.01
CA ARG A 294 -17.41 18.65 -2.77
C ARG A 294 -17.14 17.79 -4.00
N GLY A 295 -15.87 17.72 -4.44
CA GLY A 295 -15.46 16.80 -5.51
C GLY A 295 -14.59 17.42 -6.60
N GLY A 296 -14.44 18.75 -6.60
CA GLY A 296 -13.66 19.46 -7.62
C GLY A 296 -12.13 19.32 -7.50
N GLY A 297 -11.62 18.79 -6.39
CA GLY A 297 -10.19 18.43 -6.18
C GLY A 297 -9.30 19.58 -5.67
N GLY A 298 -8.57 19.30 -4.57
CA GLY A 298 -7.53 20.19 -4.02
C GLY A 298 -8.04 21.62 -3.70
N PRO A 299 -7.14 22.61 -3.54
CA PRO A 299 -7.54 24.00 -3.27
C PRO A 299 -8.04 24.73 -4.53
N SER A 300 -8.42 24.00 -5.60
CA SER A 300 -8.73 24.58 -6.92
C SER A 300 -9.81 25.67 -6.87
N PHE A 301 -10.70 25.63 -5.87
CA PHE A 301 -11.79 26.60 -5.75
C PHE A 301 -11.70 27.50 -4.50
N GLY A 302 -10.69 27.29 -3.66
CA GLY A 302 -10.47 28.08 -2.44
C GLY A 302 -9.62 27.32 -1.41
N ILE A 303 -9.04 28.06 -0.47
CA ILE A 303 -8.22 27.52 0.62
C ILE A 303 -9.10 27.29 1.85
N LEU A 304 -9.32 26.02 2.21
CA LEU A 304 -10.18 25.65 3.34
C LEU A 304 -9.65 26.21 4.68
N THR A 305 -10.58 26.76 5.46
CA THR A 305 -10.31 27.35 6.78
C THR A 305 -11.17 26.72 7.89
N SER A 306 -12.28 26.06 7.52
CA SER A 306 -12.96 25.11 8.41
C SER A 306 -13.89 24.21 7.59
N VAL A 307 -14.19 23.03 8.13
CA VAL A 307 -15.24 22.12 7.60
C VAL A 307 -16.09 21.59 8.76
N THR A 308 -17.39 21.41 8.50
CA THR A 308 -18.33 20.83 9.48
C THR A 308 -18.91 19.53 8.95
N TYR A 309 -18.71 18.46 9.73
CA TYR A 309 -19.25 17.13 9.43
C TYR A 309 -20.42 16.78 10.34
N ARG A 310 -21.43 16.09 9.77
CA ARG A 310 -22.42 15.38 10.58
C ARG A 310 -21.74 14.23 11.35
N THR A 311 -22.19 14.02 12.58
CA THR A 311 -21.78 12.87 13.41
C THR A 311 -22.98 11.96 13.62
N HIS A 312 -22.73 10.68 13.91
CA HIS A 312 -23.78 9.66 14.08
C HIS A 312 -23.55 8.90 15.41
N PRO A 313 -24.57 8.23 15.99
CA PRO A 313 -24.39 7.40 17.20
C PRO A 313 -23.40 6.26 16.92
N ALA A 314 -22.41 6.02 17.81
CA ALA A 314 -21.46 4.91 17.66
C ALA A 314 -22.16 3.54 17.85
N PRO A 315 -22.48 2.78 16.78
CA PRO A 315 -23.17 1.55 16.97
C PRO A 315 -22.17 0.43 17.19
N PRO A 316 -22.69 -0.66 17.74
CA PRO A 316 -22.13 -1.93 17.44
C PRO A 316 -21.96 -2.23 15.93
N VAL A 317 -21.05 -3.16 15.70
CA VAL A 317 -20.37 -3.55 14.48
C VAL A 317 -20.19 -5.10 14.47
N THR A 318 -19.47 -5.72 13.52
CA THR A 318 -18.68 -6.97 13.56
C THR A 318 -17.70 -6.96 12.37
N ALA A 319 -16.48 -7.46 12.62
CA ALA A 319 -15.46 -8.14 11.82
C ALA A 319 -15.95 -9.49 12.10
N ASP A 320 -16.35 -10.12 11.05
CA ASP A 320 -15.23 -10.84 10.57
C ASP A 320 -13.89 -10.16 10.19
N THR A 321 -12.91 -10.82 10.79
CA THR A 321 -11.48 -10.80 10.61
C THR A 321 -11.15 -11.96 9.84
N ALA A 322 -10.45 -11.61 8.78
CA ALA A 322 -10.16 -12.55 7.80
C ALA A 322 -8.72 -12.20 7.14
N THR A 323 -8.01 -13.06 6.34
CA THR A 323 -6.93 -12.98 5.25
C THR A 323 -7.07 -14.23 4.38
N GLU A 324 -6.66 -14.53 3.09
CA GLU A 324 -6.67 -15.87 2.38
C GLU A 324 -5.96 -16.08 1.00
N ALA A 325 -5.25 -17.21 0.76
CA ALA A 325 -4.40 -17.32 -0.38
C ALA A 325 -5.28 -17.99 -1.32
N GLY A 326 -4.82 -17.90 -2.52
CA GLY A 326 -5.49 -18.54 -3.57
C GLY A 326 -6.13 -17.53 -4.48
N ARG A 327 -5.37 -16.64 -5.24
CA ARG A 327 -5.24 -16.14 -6.75
C ARG A 327 -6.06 -16.66 -8.03
N LEU A 328 -5.71 -16.69 -9.32
CA LEU A 328 -6.79 -16.49 -10.40
C LEU A 328 -8.20 -17.12 -10.31
N GLU A 329 -8.52 -18.29 -9.73
CA GLU A 329 -9.92 -18.36 -9.44
C GLU A 329 -10.22 -17.23 -8.47
N LEU A 330 -9.80 -16.99 -7.18
CA LEU A 330 -10.66 -16.39 -6.08
C LEU A 330 -11.60 -15.02 -6.85
N PHE A 331 -11.33 -14.34 -8.05
CA PHE A 331 -11.64 -12.91 -8.51
C PHE A 331 -12.98 -13.19 -9.11
N LYS A 332 -13.15 -14.24 -9.92
CA LYS A 332 -14.50 -14.75 -10.21
C LYS A 332 -15.40 -14.98 -8.95
N GLU A 333 -15.05 -15.64 -7.82
CA GLU A 333 -16.03 -15.72 -6.66
C GLU A 333 -16.12 -14.46 -5.80
N TRP A 334 -15.10 -13.61 -5.73
CA TRP A 334 -15.29 -12.20 -5.36
C TRP A 334 -16.28 -11.55 -6.24
N VAL A 335 -15.88 -11.35 -7.47
CA VAL A 335 -16.55 -10.49 -8.40
C VAL A 335 -17.96 -11.06 -8.65
N LYS A 336 -18.19 -12.37 -8.40
CA LYS A 336 -19.53 -12.98 -8.41
C LYS A 336 -20.38 -12.67 -7.16
N ILE A 337 -19.86 -12.81 -5.93
CA ILE A 337 -20.67 -12.56 -4.69
C ILE A 337 -20.37 -11.20 -4.03
N HIS A 338 -19.47 -10.42 -4.62
CA HIS A 338 -19.19 -8.99 -4.41
C HIS A 338 -20.51 -8.23 -4.25
N PRO A 339 -21.46 -8.38 -5.18
CA PRO A 339 -22.73 -7.68 -5.02
C PRO A 339 -23.52 -8.17 -3.79
N ASP A 340 -23.55 -9.49 -3.55
CA ASP A 340 -24.39 -10.12 -2.48
C ASP A 340 -23.97 -9.71 -1.07
N ILE A 341 -22.77 -9.16 -1.03
CA ILE A 341 -22.13 -8.76 0.19
C ILE A 341 -22.39 -7.34 0.57
N VAL A 342 -22.16 -6.47 -0.41
CA VAL A 342 -22.45 -5.05 -0.21
C VAL A 342 -23.91 -5.01 0.25
N ASP A 343 -24.72 -5.93 -0.30
CA ASP A 343 -26.11 -6.18 0.04
C ASP A 343 -26.32 -6.93 1.39
N ALA A 344 -25.38 -7.77 1.87
CA ALA A 344 -25.38 -8.35 3.23
C ALA A 344 -25.02 -7.35 4.35
N GLY A 345 -24.60 -6.12 3.99
CA GLY A 345 -24.46 -4.99 4.95
C GLY A 345 -23.05 -4.86 5.51
N TRP A 346 -22.13 -5.31 4.68
CA TRP A 346 -20.72 -5.37 4.92
C TRP A 346 -20.14 -4.11 4.21
N ALA A 347 -19.53 -3.21 5.01
CA ALA A 347 -18.55 -2.20 4.57
C ALA A 347 -17.48 -1.90 5.66
N GLY A 348 -16.28 -1.81 5.16
CA GLY A 348 -15.04 -2.44 5.62
C GLY A 348 -14.43 -2.71 4.25
N PHE A 349 -13.20 -2.26 4.08
CA PHE A 349 -12.75 -1.80 2.78
C PHE A 349 -12.52 -3.01 1.78
N TRP A 350 -11.83 -2.97 0.60
CA TRP A 350 -10.84 -4.03 0.16
C TRP A 350 -9.10 -3.70 -0.03
N PRO A 351 -7.59 -3.67 -0.29
CA PRO A 351 -6.20 -4.30 -0.96
C PRO A 351 -5.41 -5.66 -0.84
N TYR A 352 -4.80 -6.10 -1.91
CA TYR A 352 -3.78 -7.18 -1.87
C TYR A 352 -2.31 -7.05 -1.87
N SER A 353 -1.71 -7.56 -0.83
CA SER A 353 -0.32 -7.85 -0.97
C SER A 353 -0.19 -9.38 -1.33
N GLY A 354 -1.10 -9.86 -2.23
CA GLY A 354 -0.60 -10.70 -3.32
C GLY A 354 -1.05 -12.14 -3.84
N THR A 355 -0.37 -13.26 -3.35
CA THR A 355 -0.73 -14.74 -3.16
C THR A 355 -1.44 -14.92 -1.84
N GLN A 356 -1.72 -13.80 -1.23
CA GLN A 356 -2.06 -13.72 0.11
C GLN A 356 -3.29 -12.75 0.14
N PHE A 357 -4.60 -13.06 0.51
CA PHE A 357 -5.94 -12.32 0.87
C PHE A 357 -6.19 -11.82 2.35
N PHE A 358 -5.62 -10.98 3.24
CA PHE A 358 -6.38 -10.13 4.36
C PHE A 358 -7.92 -9.45 4.58
N LEU A 359 -9.09 -9.97 5.27
CA LEU A 359 -10.73 -9.71 5.48
C LEU A 359 -11.23 -8.85 6.62
N THR A 360 -11.69 -7.63 6.24
CA THR A 360 -12.00 -6.48 7.05
C THR A 360 -13.28 -5.74 7.12
N LEU A 361 -14.26 -6.50 7.56
CA LEU A 361 -15.54 -5.92 7.42
C LEU A 361 -15.75 -5.24 8.65
N MET A 362 -16.22 -4.06 8.40
CA MET A 362 -17.31 -3.75 9.24
C MET A 362 -18.69 -4.12 8.68
N ALA A 363 -19.43 -4.94 9.42
CA ALA A 363 -20.89 -4.86 9.39
C ALA A 363 -21.26 -4.01 10.58
N MET A 364 -22.12 -2.98 10.44
CA MET A 364 -22.77 -2.41 11.63
C MET A 364 -23.91 -3.32 12.09
N GLY A 365 -23.95 -3.70 13.37
CA GLY A 365 -25.02 -4.60 13.85
C GLY A 365 -25.09 -4.76 15.37
N ASN A 366 -26.33 -4.81 15.92
CA ASN A 366 -26.61 -5.05 17.36
C ASN A 366 -27.60 -6.26 17.51
N PRO A 367 -27.26 -7.43 18.11
CA PRO A 367 -26.01 -7.72 18.80
C PRO A 367 -24.85 -7.68 17.80
N PRO A 368 -23.60 -7.68 18.29
CA PRO A 368 -22.47 -7.38 17.44
C PRO A 368 -22.54 -8.22 16.14
N THR A 369 -22.72 -9.54 16.30
CA THR A 369 -22.90 -10.47 15.18
C THR A 369 -24.14 -10.15 14.33
N ASN A 370 -23.92 -9.85 13.03
CA ASN A 370 -24.98 -9.81 12.01
C ASN A 370 -25.09 -11.21 11.38
N PRO A 371 -26.09 -12.05 11.72
CA PRO A 371 -26.10 -13.46 11.31
C PRO A 371 -26.23 -13.65 9.80
N LYS A 372 -26.89 -12.71 9.09
CA LYS A 372 -26.96 -12.76 7.62
C LYS A 372 -25.60 -12.40 7.05
N ALA A 373 -24.98 -11.34 7.55
CA ALA A 373 -23.64 -10.98 7.10
C ALA A 373 -22.66 -12.12 7.45
N THR A 374 -22.63 -12.63 8.70
CA THR A 374 -21.80 -13.78 9.11
C THR A 374 -22.16 -15.05 8.34
N ALA A 375 -23.41 -15.29 7.89
CA ALA A 375 -23.74 -16.45 7.03
C ALA A 375 -23.57 -16.19 5.53
N THR A 376 -23.59 -14.95 5.05
CA THR A 376 -23.06 -14.63 3.69
C THR A 376 -21.55 -14.50 3.75
N LEU A 377 -20.98 -14.59 4.94
CA LEU A 377 -19.56 -14.62 5.16
C LEU A 377 -19.13 -16.00 5.62
N GLN A 378 -20.07 -16.86 6.10
CA GLN A 378 -19.93 -18.29 6.47
C GLN A 378 -20.53 -19.30 5.47
N GLY A 379 -21.48 -18.79 4.68
CA GLY A 379 -22.10 -19.36 3.43
C GLY A 379 -21.84 -18.48 2.16
N PHE A 380 -21.30 -17.25 2.25
CA PHE A 380 -19.86 -17.31 1.98
C PHE A 380 -19.18 -18.42 3.04
N TYR A 381 -18.35 -18.38 4.11
CA TYR A 381 -17.25 -19.33 4.65
C TYR A 381 -16.95 -20.86 4.33
N ASP A 382 -17.83 -21.89 4.14
CA ASP A 382 -17.30 -23.27 3.74
C ASP A 382 -17.09 -23.77 2.16
N LYS A 383 -16.88 -22.96 1.03
CA LYS A 383 -16.64 -23.33 -0.47
C LYS A 383 -15.20 -23.02 -1.00
N ILE A 384 -14.27 -22.49 -0.19
CA ILE A 384 -12.74 -22.12 -0.06
C ILE A 384 -11.47 -22.79 0.93
N ALA A 385 -10.98 -24.03 1.48
CA ALA A 385 -11.20 -25.61 1.73
C ALA A 385 -11.26 -26.85 0.70
N THR A 386 -12.37 -27.00 -0.09
CA THR A 386 -13.01 -27.51 -1.32
C THR A 386 -12.61 -27.06 -2.76
N ILE A 387 -12.65 -25.82 -3.22
CA ILE A 387 -11.99 -25.49 -4.51
C ILE A 387 -10.49 -25.81 -4.30
N PRO A 388 -9.76 -26.31 -5.25
CA PRO A 388 -8.38 -26.73 -5.05
C PRO A 388 -7.38 -25.83 -4.54
N GLY A 389 -6.77 -26.18 -3.41
CA GLY A 389 -5.53 -25.58 -3.06
C GLY A 389 -5.27 -24.19 -2.55
N VAL A 390 -5.84 -23.45 -1.47
CA VAL A 390 -6.28 -21.95 -1.19
C VAL A 390 -6.34 -21.97 0.23
N SER A 391 -5.97 -20.86 0.88
CA SER A 391 -5.55 -21.16 2.17
C SER A 391 -5.61 -20.06 3.26
N ILE A 392 -6.17 -20.55 4.39
CA ILE A 392 -6.30 -20.32 5.89
C ILE A 392 -5.19 -20.25 6.92
N ASP A 393 -4.48 -19.14 6.88
CA ASP A 393 -3.52 -18.65 7.79
C ASP A 393 -3.96 -18.00 9.04
N LEU A 394 -5.31 -18.02 9.31
CA LEU A 394 -6.14 -17.81 10.60
C LEU A 394 -7.73 -17.50 10.16
N GLU A 395 -9.10 -17.50 10.61
CA GLU A 395 -10.45 -16.63 10.64
C GLU A 395 -11.09 -16.09 11.98
N VAL A 396 -11.36 -14.78 12.16
CA VAL A 396 -12.10 -14.12 13.29
C VAL A 396 -13.06 -13.06 12.89
N THR A 397 -14.24 -13.59 12.84
CA THR A 397 -15.32 -12.92 13.52
C THR A 397 -15.06 -12.59 15.03
N LYS A 398 -14.41 -11.46 15.39
CA LYS A 398 -14.38 -11.01 16.81
C LYS A 398 -15.42 -9.87 16.97
N PRO A 399 -15.91 -9.68 18.20
CA PRO A 399 -16.77 -8.54 18.55
C PRO A 399 -16.13 -7.48 19.50
N TYR A 400 -16.51 -6.19 19.33
CA TYR A 400 -15.88 -4.93 19.91
C TYR A 400 -16.94 -3.69 20.17
N THR A 401 -16.96 -2.44 20.94
CA THR A 401 -18.09 -1.45 21.58
C THR A 401 -18.70 -0.32 20.75
N GLY A 402 -18.06 0.26 19.73
CA GLY A 402 -18.83 1.07 18.74
C GLY A 402 -18.29 2.44 18.31
N PHE A 403 -18.04 2.58 16.98
CA PHE A 403 -16.90 3.32 16.33
C PHE A 403 -15.80 4.08 17.24
N GLN A 404 -15.59 3.88 18.61
CA GLN A 404 -14.35 3.86 19.48
C GLN A 404 -14.08 2.60 20.41
N GLN A 405 -14.06 1.30 19.83
CA GLN A 405 -12.96 0.19 19.68
C GLN A 405 -12.06 -0.12 18.34
N TRP A 406 -12.45 -0.33 17.06
CA TRP A 406 -11.71 -0.45 15.78
C TRP A 406 -10.81 0.58 15.09
N TYR A 407 -10.42 1.88 15.11
CA TYR A 407 -10.10 3.19 15.87
C TYR A 407 -8.97 2.63 16.75
N ASP A 408 -9.29 1.84 17.78
CA ASP A 408 -8.68 1.32 18.99
C ASP A 408 -8.15 -0.19 19.12
N ASP A 409 -8.06 -1.30 18.34
CA ASP A 409 -6.73 -2.16 18.12
C ASP A 409 -5.76 -2.13 16.63
N ASN A 410 -5.80 -2.62 15.38
CA ASN A 410 -5.35 -2.03 14.01
C ASN A 410 -4.86 -0.45 13.60
N PHE A 411 -5.41 0.77 13.99
CA PHE A 411 -5.22 2.18 13.46
C PHE A 411 -4.64 2.96 14.46
N ILE A 412 -5.26 3.48 15.45
CA ILE A 412 -4.51 4.28 16.36
C ILE A 412 -3.32 3.31 16.86
N HIS A 413 -3.47 2.06 17.34
CA HIS A 413 -2.50 1.21 18.04
C HIS A 413 -2.84 -0.13 17.19
N SER A 414 -2.32 -0.62 15.92
CA SER A 414 -2.22 -1.97 15.12
C SER A 414 -1.17 -3.14 15.37
N GLN A 415 0.10 -3.13 15.26
CA GLN A 415 0.93 -3.74 16.36
C GLN A 415 0.44 -4.80 17.38
N ASN A 416 -0.10 -4.66 18.64
CA ASN A 416 -0.83 -5.71 19.46
C ASN A 416 -1.87 -6.60 18.70
N GLY A 417 -1.81 -6.68 17.39
CA GLY A 417 -2.31 -7.36 16.19
C GLY A 417 -3.51 -7.94 15.51
N ILE A 418 -4.61 -7.32 14.93
CA ILE A 418 -5.73 -7.93 14.10
C ILE A 418 -5.84 -8.11 12.60
N GLY A 419 -4.87 -7.72 11.80
CA GLY A 419 -4.95 -7.77 10.36
C GLY A 419 -3.60 -8.01 9.70
N PHE A 420 -3.49 -7.60 8.43
CA PHE A 420 -2.17 -7.11 8.00
C PHE A 420 -1.77 -6.07 8.94
N ASN A 421 -0.59 -5.56 8.78
CA ASN A 421 -0.04 -4.89 9.92
C ASN A 421 0.29 -3.44 9.61
N TYR A 422 -0.59 -2.50 9.95
CA TYR A 422 -0.47 -1.17 9.27
C TYR A 422 0.76 -0.66 9.87
N THR A 423 1.12 -1.10 11.07
CA THR A 423 2.47 -1.00 11.46
C THR A 423 3.65 -1.75 10.68
N VAL A 424 3.94 -2.93 10.12
CA VAL A 424 5.19 -3.11 9.26
C VAL A 424 4.81 -2.63 7.90
N GLY A 425 4.36 -1.36 7.80
CA GLY A 425 3.17 -1.13 7.02
C GLY A 425 2.58 0.10 6.44
N ASP A 426 3.12 1.40 6.43
CA ASP A 426 3.02 2.93 5.92
C ASP A 426 3.60 3.41 4.59
N PHE A 427 3.01 4.44 4.03
CA PHE A 427 3.77 5.12 3.01
C PHE A 427 3.69 6.62 3.03
N SER A 428 3.20 7.36 4.06
CA SER A 428 3.63 8.75 4.47
C SER A 428 5.17 8.78 4.55
N GLY A 429 6.28 9.63 4.05
CA GLY A 429 8.02 9.58 3.73
C GLY A 429 9.21 8.28 3.23
N VAL A 430 9.22 7.28 2.23
CA VAL A 430 10.00 6.48 1.16
C VAL A 430 9.01 6.67 -0.06
N PRO A 431 9.23 7.07 -1.35
CA PRO A 431 8.10 7.49 -2.31
C PRO A 431 7.03 6.69 -3.21
N ALA A 432 5.82 7.28 -3.43
CA ALA A 432 4.74 7.17 -4.50
C ALA A 432 3.96 8.09 -5.69
N ALA A 433 3.51 7.81 -6.96
CA ALA A 433 2.26 8.44 -7.63
C ALA A 433 1.16 7.44 -7.79
N VAL A 434 0.10 7.91 -8.38
CA VAL A 434 -1.14 7.27 -8.19
C VAL A 434 -2.24 7.52 -9.22
N SER A 435 -2.99 6.47 -9.61
CA SER A 435 -4.11 6.35 -10.56
C SER A 435 -5.54 6.19 -9.99
N SER A 436 -6.55 5.60 -10.65
CA SER A 436 -7.87 5.20 -10.11
C SER A 436 -8.75 4.71 -11.27
N VAL A 437 -9.68 3.78 -11.02
CA VAL A 437 -10.64 3.26 -12.01
C VAL A 437 -11.96 2.98 -11.27
N LEU A 438 -13.11 3.58 -11.53
CA LEU A 438 -14.34 3.35 -10.70
C LEU A 438 -15.19 2.19 -11.25
N ILE A 439 -15.25 1.03 -10.58
CA ILE A 439 -15.89 -0.17 -11.17
C ILE A 439 -17.35 -0.25 -10.83
N PRO A 440 -18.19 -0.17 -11.87
CA PRO A 440 -19.61 -0.19 -11.69
C PRO A 440 -20.06 -1.59 -11.26
N ARG A 441 -21.14 -1.63 -10.46
CA ARG A 441 -21.89 -2.86 -10.14
C ARG A 441 -22.03 -3.79 -11.36
N THR A 442 -22.31 -3.22 -12.54
CA THR A 442 -22.53 -4.00 -13.76
C THR A 442 -21.33 -4.85 -14.17
N SER A 443 -20.10 -4.39 -13.92
CA SER A 443 -18.89 -5.17 -14.26
C SER A 443 -18.71 -6.36 -13.32
N PHE A 444 -19.16 -6.25 -12.06
CA PHE A 444 -19.28 -7.42 -11.16
C PHE A 444 -20.19 -8.47 -11.73
N GLU A 445 -21.30 -8.05 -12.30
CA GLU A 445 -22.37 -8.97 -12.69
C GLU A 445 -22.16 -9.57 -14.09
N THR A 446 -21.66 -8.77 -15.05
CA THR A 446 -21.67 -9.17 -16.48
C THR A 446 -20.30 -9.50 -17.02
N LYS A 447 -19.26 -9.10 -16.29
CA LYS A 447 -17.88 -9.39 -16.66
C LYS A 447 -17.17 -10.01 -15.49
N ALA A 448 -17.84 -10.78 -14.62
CA ALA A 448 -17.20 -11.18 -13.37
C ALA A 448 -15.88 -11.94 -13.59
N ASP A 449 -15.89 -12.83 -14.61
CA ASP A 449 -14.69 -13.57 -14.99
C ASP A 449 -13.68 -12.65 -15.69
N ASP A 450 -14.05 -11.80 -16.66
CA ASP A 450 -13.06 -10.88 -17.27
C ASP A 450 -12.59 -9.77 -16.33
N LEU A 451 -13.48 -9.14 -15.58
CA LEU A 451 -13.14 -8.12 -14.57
C LEU A 451 -12.23 -8.80 -13.59
N ALA A 452 -12.53 -10.03 -13.14
CA ALA A 452 -11.44 -10.81 -12.59
C ALA A 452 -10.21 -10.74 -13.51
N VAL A 453 -10.20 -11.28 -14.71
CA VAL A 453 -9.04 -11.34 -15.67
C VAL A 453 -8.26 -10.02 -15.83
N ALA A 454 -8.93 -8.90 -15.67
CA ALA A 454 -8.36 -7.59 -15.85
C ALA A 454 -7.79 -7.18 -14.56
N LEU A 455 -8.73 -7.05 -13.54
CA LEU A 455 -8.60 -6.83 -12.08
C LEU A 455 -7.55 -7.64 -11.50
N ALA A 456 -6.79 -8.27 -12.35
CA ALA A 456 -5.77 -9.10 -12.15
C ALA A 456 -4.60 -9.22 -13.15
N GLU A 457 -4.17 -8.26 -13.98
CA GLU A 457 -2.85 -8.53 -14.69
C GLU A 457 -1.43 -8.33 -14.00
N LEU A 458 -1.46 -7.68 -12.84
CA LEU A 458 -0.58 -6.82 -11.94
C LEU A 458 0.23 -7.42 -10.83
N THR A 459 0.91 -6.50 -10.14
CA THR A 459 1.42 -6.32 -8.81
C THR A 459 0.69 -5.17 -8.03
N ASP A 460 1.07 -4.04 -7.30
CA ASP A 460 0.02 -3.70 -6.19
C ASP A 460 -0.99 -2.61 -6.74
N ALA A 461 -2.26 -2.77 -6.33
CA ALA A 461 -3.30 -1.71 -6.06
C ALA A 461 -4.02 -1.50 -4.59
N ARG A 462 -5.33 -1.27 -4.29
CA ARG A 462 -5.96 -0.65 -3.02
C ARG A 462 -7.52 -0.65 -2.71
N PRO A 463 -8.40 -1.42 -3.21
CA PRO A 463 -10.49 -1.77 -3.00
C PRO A 463 -11.65 -0.95 -2.39
N PHE A 464 -12.12 0.29 -2.87
CA PHE A 464 -13.25 1.06 -2.27
C PHE A 464 -14.65 0.40 -2.39
N LEU A 465 -14.99 -0.72 -1.65
CA LEU A 465 -16.38 -1.01 -1.15
C LEU A 465 -17.03 0.24 -0.48
N VAL A 466 -16.67 1.50 -0.71
CA VAL A 466 -17.51 2.66 -0.33
C VAL A 466 -18.62 2.88 -1.34
N GLY A 467 -18.73 1.97 -2.33
CA GLY A 467 -19.83 1.97 -3.24
C GLY A 467 -21.02 1.21 -2.64
N GLY A 468 -22.11 1.24 -3.39
CA GLY A 468 -23.37 0.64 -2.93
C GLY A 468 -23.99 1.32 -1.70
N GLY A 469 -24.94 0.63 -1.06
CA GLY A 469 -25.61 1.12 0.16
C GLY A 469 -26.21 2.53 -0.01
N VAL A 470 -25.81 3.46 0.86
CA VAL A 470 -26.30 4.87 0.81
C VAL A 470 -25.66 5.64 -0.34
N VAL A 471 -24.44 5.28 -0.77
CA VAL A 471 -23.68 5.99 -1.81
C VAL A 471 -24.36 5.90 -3.17
N SER A 472 -24.94 4.75 -3.49
CA SER A 472 -25.70 4.56 -4.74
C SER A 472 -27.07 5.27 -4.74
N LYS A 473 -27.53 5.74 -3.57
CA LYS A 473 -28.83 6.45 -3.43
C LYS A 473 -28.69 7.97 -3.48
N VAL A 474 -27.46 8.49 -3.44
CA VAL A 474 -27.20 9.93 -3.56
C VAL A 474 -27.22 10.29 -5.05
N ASP A 475 -27.94 11.38 -5.37
CA ASP A 475 -28.02 11.87 -6.76
C ASP A 475 -26.61 12.13 -7.34
N PRO A 476 -26.26 11.58 -8.52
CA PRO A 476 -24.97 11.77 -9.15
C PRO A 476 -24.60 13.23 -9.35
N ASP A 477 -25.58 14.12 -9.60
CA ASP A 477 -25.30 15.55 -9.85
C ASP A 477 -25.28 16.41 -8.57
N ALA A 478 -25.53 15.82 -7.38
CA ALA A 478 -25.65 16.58 -6.11
C ALA A 478 -24.36 17.31 -5.68
N MET A 479 -23.21 16.90 -6.22
CA MET A 479 -21.89 17.48 -5.93
C MET A 479 -20.92 17.17 -7.09
N ALA A 480 -19.72 17.75 -7.07
CA ALA A 480 -18.84 17.71 -8.24
C ALA A 480 -18.00 16.42 -8.39
N VAL A 481 -18.17 15.46 -7.47
CA VAL A 481 -17.51 14.13 -7.57
C VAL A 481 -17.92 13.42 -8.87
N ASN A 482 -17.06 12.56 -9.43
CA ASN A 482 -17.39 11.82 -10.67
C ASN A 482 -18.71 11.02 -10.49
N PRO A 483 -19.69 11.07 -11.41
CA PRO A 483 -20.92 10.29 -11.31
C PRO A 483 -20.70 8.78 -11.19
N ALA A 484 -19.58 8.25 -11.69
CA ALA A 484 -19.24 6.84 -11.56
C ALA A 484 -19.16 6.35 -10.09
N PHE A 485 -18.92 7.26 -9.12
CA PHE A 485 -19.07 6.95 -7.68
C PHE A 485 -20.45 6.39 -7.31
N ARG A 486 -21.50 6.68 -8.08
CA ARG A 486 -22.87 6.29 -7.71
C ARG A 486 -23.24 4.92 -8.25
N SER A 487 -22.59 4.49 -9.33
CA SER A 487 -22.77 3.12 -9.85
C SER A 487 -21.71 2.15 -9.36
N MET A 488 -20.63 2.65 -8.74
CA MET A 488 -19.57 1.77 -8.26
C MET A 488 -20.03 0.96 -7.05
N LEU A 489 -19.62 -0.31 -7.03
CA LEU A 489 -19.52 -1.01 -5.75
C LEU A 489 -18.12 -0.86 -5.21
N SER A 490 -17.15 -0.86 -6.13
CA SER A 490 -15.85 -0.32 -5.79
C SER A 490 -15.28 0.66 -6.77
N ASP A 491 -14.55 1.55 -6.14
CA ASP A 491 -13.62 2.56 -6.60
C ASP A 491 -12.31 1.66 -6.94
N ILE A 492 -11.40 1.88 -7.98
CA ILE A 492 -10.03 1.24 -8.38
C ILE A 492 -8.72 2.26 -8.60
N THR A 493 -8.06 2.89 -7.54
CA THR A 493 -6.82 3.68 -7.02
C THR A 493 -5.36 2.88 -6.55
N ILE A 494 -3.58 2.06 -7.97
CA ILE A 494 -2.75 2.33 -9.19
C ILE A 494 -1.50 3.13 -8.68
N ALA A 495 -0.49 2.49 -8.02
CA ALA A 495 0.71 2.88 -7.21
C ALA A 495 2.12 2.06 -6.95
N LEU A 496 3.33 2.26 -7.62
CA LEU A 496 4.53 1.34 -7.51
C LEU A 496 5.61 2.30 -7.18
N SER A 497 6.30 1.84 -6.16
CA SER A 497 7.44 2.51 -5.74
C SER A 497 8.54 1.76 -6.40
N TRP A 498 9.53 2.56 -6.32
CA TRP A 498 10.91 2.30 -6.39
C TRP A 498 11.49 1.95 -4.82
N ASN A 499 12.75 1.87 -4.03
CA ASN A 499 14.01 2.78 -3.27
C ASN A 499 14.79 4.32 -3.56
N VAL A 500 15.05 5.64 -2.88
CA VAL A 500 15.71 7.27 -2.97
C VAL A 500 17.16 8.12 -3.19
N THR A 501 18.36 7.57 -3.66
CA THR A 501 19.75 7.96 -4.19
C THR A 501 20.36 7.52 -5.60
N THR A 502 19.79 6.56 -6.31
CA THR A 502 20.37 5.38 -6.99
C THR A 502 19.80 5.38 -8.38
N ALA A 503 18.46 5.54 -8.48
CA ALA A 503 17.80 5.35 -9.75
C ALA A 503 17.97 6.50 -10.72
N THR A 504 17.56 6.11 -11.91
CA THR A 504 17.71 6.84 -13.14
C THR A 504 16.34 7.38 -13.53
N PRO A 505 16.28 8.56 -14.16
CA PRO A 505 15.05 9.12 -14.71
C PRO A 505 14.22 8.14 -15.59
N GLN A 506 14.82 7.07 -16.11
CA GLN A 506 14.15 6.07 -16.94
C GLN A 506 13.40 5.05 -16.13
N GLU A 507 13.98 4.64 -15.01
CA GLU A 507 13.27 3.88 -14.00
C GLU A 507 12.05 4.69 -13.53
N VAL A 508 12.06 6.05 -13.67
CA VAL A 508 10.86 6.87 -13.30
C VAL A 508 9.71 6.43 -14.12
N HIS A 509 10.01 6.59 -15.38
CA HIS A 509 9.06 6.59 -16.40
C HIS A 509 8.67 5.14 -16.63
N ALA A 510 9.58 4.17 -16.45
CA ALA A 510 9.23 2.76 -16.45
C ALA A 510 8.18 2.52 -15.39
N VAL A 511 8.39 2.96 -14.13
CA VAL A 511 7.33 2.82 -13.13
C VAL A 511 6.09 3.56 -13.57
N GLU A 512 6.08 4.90 -13.78
CA GLU A 512 4.89 5.70 -14.22
C GLU A 512 4.19 5.12 -15.45
N GLN A 513 4.92 4.43 -16.32
CA GLN A 513 4.35 3.79 -17.51
C GLN A 513 3.81 2.43 -17.20
N THR A 514 4.57 1.66 -16.38
CA THR A 514 4.12 0.42 -15.81
C THR A 514 2.74 0.68 -15.33
N VAL A 515 2.31 1.85 -14.97
CA VAL A 515 1.04 1.99 -14.26
C VAL A 515 -0.17 2.00 -15.11
N THR A 516 0.04 2.91 -16.04
CA THR A 516 -1.04 3.60 -16.67
C THR A 516 -1.74 2.55 -17.49
N ASP A 517 -0.96 1.55 -17.92
CA ASP A 517 -1.41 0.37 -18.61
C ASP A 517 -2.19 -0.65 -17.74
N TRP A 518 -2.09 -0.82 -16.41
CA TRP A 518 -3.05 -1.79 -15.70
C TRP A 518 -4.22 -0.99 -15.21
N ALA A 519 -4.01 0.31 -15.04
CA ALA A 519 -5.17 1.18 -15.06
C ALA A 519 -5.93 1.03 -16.37
N ASN A 520 -5.21 0.87 -17.49
CA ASN A 520 -5.81 0.67 -18.81
C ASN A 520 -6.34 -0.76 -18.98
N GLY A 521 -5.68 -1.78 -18.42
CA GLY A 521 -6.18 -3.17 -18.40
C GLY A 521 -7.63 -3.23 -17.87
N ILE A 522 -7.93 -2.46 -16.80
CA ILE A 522 -9.28 -2.55 -16.20
C ILE A 522 -10.23 -1.83 -17.08
N ARG A 523 -9.82 -0.62 -17.46
CA ARG A 523 -10.66 0.26 -18.25
C ARG A 523 -11.02 -0.46 -19.55
N ASP A 524 -10.11 -1.27 -20.11
CA ASP A 524 -10.34 -2.07 -21.31
C ASP A 524 -11.35 -3.19 -21.07
N VAL A 525 -11.18 -3.93 -19.97
CA VAL A 525 -12.10 -5.05 -19.67
C VAL A 525 -13.45 -4.56 -19.16
N THR A 526 -13.48 -3.63 -18.22
CA THR A 526 -14.75 -3.20 -17.58
C THR A 526 -15.47 -2.09 -18.29
N LYS A 527 -14.76 -1.37 -19.17
CA LYS A 527 -15.23 -0.09 -19.72
C LYS A 527 -15.52 0.92 -18.61
N SER A 528 -14.67 0.92 -17.57
CA SER A 528 -14.87 1.80 -16.41
C SER A 528 -14.99 3.29 -16.83
N PRO A 529 -16.04 4.00 -16.37
CA PRO A 529 -16.33 5.38 -16.78
C PRO A 529 -15.70 6.48 -15.90
N GLY A 530 -14.74 6.14 -15.03
CA GLY A 530 -14.06 7.18 -14.24
C GLY A 530 -12.89 6.65 -13.41
N ALA A 531 -12.38 7.58 -12.60
CA ALA A 531 -11.30 7.53 -11.63
C ALA A 531 -11.61 8.60 -10.56
N TYR A 532 -11.11 8.45 -9.34
CA TYR A 532 -11.31 9.46 -8.27
C TYR A 532 -10.25 10.60 -8.36
N VAL A 533 -10.40 11.81 -7.75
CA VAL A 533 -9.50 12.98 -8.03
C VAL A 533 -8.56 13.46 -6.92
N ASN A 534 -8.98 13.48 -5.63
CA ASN A 534 -7.93 13.35 -4.57
C ASN A 534 -7.00 12.25 -5.01
N GLU A 535 -7.76 11.28 -5.50
CA GLU A 535 -7.37 10.12 -6.14
C GLU A 535 -6.97 10.08 -7.65
N ALA A 536 -6.24 11.08 -8.21
CA ALA A 536 -5.73 11.15 -9.63
C ALA A 536 -4.30 10.68 -10.20
N GLU A 537 -4.21 9.73 -11.19
CA GLU A 537 -3.02 9.25 -12.06
C GLU A 537 -2.11 10.31 -12.72
N ILE A 538 -0.79 10.05 -12.86
CA ILE A 538 0.14 10.99 -13.54
C ILE A 538 0.08 10.86 -15.08
N LEU A 539 0.02 9.65 -15.65
CA LEU A 539 0.02 9.50 -17.13
C LEU A 539 -1.38 9.19 -17.72
N ILE A 540 -2.46 9.31 -16.92
CA ILE A 540 -3.80 8.95 -17.42
C ILE A 540 -4.20 9.74 -18.65
N PRO A 541 -4.54 9.04 -19.74
CA PRO A 541 -5.06 9.70 -20.91
C PRO A 541 -6.46 10.26 -20.56
N ASN A 542 -6.73 11.50 -20.98
CA ASN A 542 -8.04 12.14 -20.77
C ASN A 542 -8.48 12.25 -19.28
N PHE A 543 -7.55 12.60 -18.36
CA PHE A 543 -7.83 12.79 -16.91
C PHE A 543 -9.09 13.60 -16.58
N GLN A 544 -9.50 14.51 -17.48
CA GLN A 544 -10.70 15.33 -17.30
C GLN A 544 -11.98 14.48 -17.23
N GLU A 545 -12.10 13.52 -18.15
CA GLU A 545 -13.22 12.58 -18.19
C GLU A 545 -13.09 11.56 -17.06
N ALA A 546 -11.87 11.07 -16.81
CA ALA A 546 -11.63 10.11 -15.74
C ALA A 546 -11.97 10.67 -14.35
N TYR A 547 -11.57 11.90 -13.99
CA TYR A 547 -11.82 12.42 -12.63
C TYR A 547 -13.18 13.08 -12.41
N TRP A 548 -13.81 13.59 -13.47
CA TRP A 548 -15.03 14.39 -13.30
C TRP A 548 -16.13 14.04 -14.30
N GLY A 549 -15.85 13.21 -15.32
CA GLY A 549 -16.86 12.82 -16.33
C GLY A 549 -17.55 14.04 -16.95
N ASN A 550 -18.87 13.99 -17.02
CA ASN A 550 -19.72 15.10 -17.51
C ASN A 550 -19.73 16.35 -16.59
N HIS A 551 -19.17 16.28 -15.37
CA HIS A 551 -19.08 17.47 -14.50
C HIS A 551 -17.92 18.39 -14.87
N TYR A 552 -16.91 17.89 -15.62
CA TYR A 552 -15.70 18.67 -15.95
C TYR A 552 -16.01 20.04 -16.59
N PRO A 553 -16.91 20.17 -17.60
CA PRO A 553 -17.18 21.48 -18.22
C PRO A 553 -17.73 22.52 -17.23
N ARG A 554 -18.62 22.10 -16.30
CA ARG A 554 -19.19 23.00 -15.28
C ARG A 554 -18.12 23.41 -14.27
N LEU A 555 -17.33 22.45 -13.81
CA LEU A 555 -16.22 22.73 -12.88
C LEU A 555 -15.19 23.68 -13.51
N ARG A 556 -14.85 23.46 -14.79
CA ARG A 556 -13.94 24.35 -15.53
C ARG A 556 -14.52 25.75 -15.61
N ALA A 557 -15.76 25.91 -16.11
CA ALA A 557 -16.43 27.22 -16.20
C ALA A 557 -16.49 27.95 -14.85
N PHE A 558 -16.76 27.22 -13.75
CA PHE A 558 -16.79 27.84 -12.43
C PHE A 558 -15.39 28.30 -11.99
N LYS A 559 -14.35 27.46 -12.22
CA LYS A 559 -12.94 27.85 -11.97
C LYS A 559 -12.55 29.14 -12.72
N GLN A 560 -12.99 29.30 -13.98
CA GLN A 560 -12.74 30.55 -14.77
C GLN A 560 -13.23 31.80 -14.06
N SER A 561 -14.40 31.67 -13.42
CA SER A 561 -15.09 32.83 -12.86
C SER A 561 -14.45 33.31 -11.55
N ILE A 562 -13.85 32.40 -10.78
CA ILE A 562 -13.32 32.71 -9.44
C ILE A 562 -11.78 32.79 -9.40
N ASP A 563 -11.08 32.18 -10.38
CA ASP A 563 -9.61 32.22 -10.49
C ASP A 563 -9.13 32.40 -11.94
N PRO A 564 -9.47 33.52 -12.62
CA PRO A 564 -9.15 33.74 -14.04
C PRO A 564 -7.64 33.81 -14.35
N ASN A 565 -6.80 34.00 -13.32
CA ASN A 565 -5.35 34.13 -13.48
C ASN A 565 -4.60 32.89 -12.98
N ASP A 566 -5.31 31.80 -12.71
CA ASP A 566 -4.71 30.52 -12.31
C ASP A 566 -3.76 30.70 -11.10
N LEU A 567 -4.20 31.43 -10.08
CA LEU A 567 -3.42 31.62 -8.83
C LEU A 567 -3.32 30.30 -8.07
N LEU A 568 -4.45 29.59 -7.96
CA LEU A 568 -4.56 28.26 -7.33
C LEU A 568 -4.53 27.18 -8.42
N ILE A 569 -3.60 27.31 -9.38
CA ILE A 569 -3.34 26.26 -10.36
C ILE A 569 -2.43 25.18 -9.78
N VAL A 570 -2.81 23.93 -10.03
CA VAL A 570 -2.08 22.74 -9.57
C VAL A 570 -1.96 21.75 -10.74
N ARG A 571 -1.09 20.72 -10.63
CA ARG A 571 -0.94 19.74 -11.73
C ARG A 571 -2.27 19.01 -12.00
N GLN A 572 -2.54 18.74 -13.28
CA GLN A 572 -3.76 18.05 -13.77
C GLN A 572 -5.06 18.59 -13.14
N ALA A 573 -5.10 19.91 -12.95
CA ALA A 573 -6.35 20.58 -12.59
C ALA A 573 -7.11 20.98 -13.86
N LEU A 574 -8.31 21.50 -13.59
CA LEU A 574 -9.20 22.20 -14.51
C LEU A 574 -8.48 23.46 -15.06
N ALA A 575 -7.57 23.25 -16.01
CA ALA A 575 -6.69 24.32 -16.51
C ALA A 575 -7.45 25.19 -17.51
N LEU A 576 -7.05 26.46 -17.58
CA LEU A 576 -7.70 27.39 -18.52
C LEU A 576 -7.21 27.24 -19.95
N ALA A 577 -5.95 26.80 -20.11
CA ALA A 577 -5.22 26.79 -21.37
C ALA A 577 -4.90 25.36 -21.82
N THR A 578 -5.27 25.08 -23.07
CA THR A 578 -4.84 23.90 -23.83
C THR A 578 -3.32 23.97 -24.08
N TYR A 579 -2.57 22.99 -23.56
CA TYR A 579 -1.16 22.81 -23.93
C TYR A 579 -1.06 21.72 -24.99
N THR A 580 -0.59 22.08 -26.20
CA THR A 580 -0.19 21.11 -27.24
C THR A 580 1.32 20.87 -27.17
N THR A 581 1.68 19.58 -27.17
CA THR A 581 2.99 18.98 -27.48
C THR A 581 4.00 19.83 -28.28
N ALA A 582 5.09 20.24 -27.60
CA ALA A 582 6.43 20.41 -28.18
C ALA A 582 7.50 20.45 -27.05
N SER A 583 8.56 19.63 -27.23
CA SER A 583 9.76 19.47 -26.36
C SER A 583 10.52 20.75 -25.97
N PRO A 584 11.36 20.72 -24.92
CA PRO A 584 11.16 20.20 -23.56
C PRO A 584 11.32 21.35 -22.52
N VAL A 585 10.43 21.43 -21.51
CA VAL A 585 10.74 22.15 -20.26
C VAL A 585 10.69 21.12 -19.14
N GLU A 586 11.87 20.82 -18.58
CA GLU A 586 12.12 19.79 -17.56
C GLU A 586 10.96 19.60 -16.55
N PRO A 587 10.46 18.35 -16.38
CA PRO A 587 9.53 18.04 -15.32
C PRO A 587 10.24 18.36 -14.03
N LYS A 588 9.53 19.17 -13.27
CA LYS A 588 9.98 19.39 -11.94
C LYS A 588 9.63 18.12 -11.10
N THR A 589 10.15 17.84 -9.88
CA THR A 589 10.03 16.45 -9.31
C THR A 589 10.14 16.46 -7.75
N VAL A 590 9.87 15.48 -6.82
CA VAL A 590 10.37 15.52 -5.36
C VAL A 590 10.97 14.24 -4.73
N CYS A 591 12.08 14.25 -3.82
CA CYS A 591 13.10 13.24 -3.25
C CYS A 591 13.27 13.72 -1.77
N LYS A 592 13.17 12.80 -0.80
CA LYS A 592 13.90 12.61 0.48
C LYS A 592 15.37 13.03 0.41
N CYS A 593 16.11 13.28 1.58
CA CYS A 593 17.44 13.91 2.17
C CYS A 593 18.93 13.41 2.64
N LEU A 594 19.81 12.87 1.75
CA LEU A 594 20.95 11.92 1.56
C LEU A 594 22.21 11.96 2.38
N PRO A 595 22.90 10.87 2.33
CA PRO A 595 24.29 10.90 2.32
C PRO A 595 24.94 11.27 0.90
N GLY A 596 25.29 12.60 0.80
CA GLY A 596 26.45 13.51 0.31
C GLY A 596 26.56 15.17 0.19
N GLN A 597 25.72 16.23 0.50
CA GLN A 597 24.61 17.13 -0.07
C GLN A 597 23.91 18.32 0.77
N ALA A 598 23.55 19.50 0.22
CA ALA A 598 22.72 20.57 0.87
C ALA A 598 21.38 20.25 1.67
N CYS A 599 21.01 18.96 1.93
CA CYS A 599 19.97 18.57 2.91
C CYS A 599 20.48 17.76 4.20
N PHE A 600 20.20 16.45 4.65
CA PHE A 600 20.64 15.47 5.76
C PHE A 600 20.77 16.26 7.05
N PRO A 601 20.20 16.14 8.27
CA PRO A 601 20.54 16.46 9.75
C PRO A 601 21.86 16.37 10.75
N SER A 602 22.77 17.32 10.69
CA SER A 602 24.22 17.88 10.86
C SER A 602 25.64 17.18 11.47
N PRO A 603 26.79 17.80 12.14
CA PRO A 603 27.61 17.67 13.49
C PRO A 603 27.38 18.08 15.07
N SER A 604 26.53 19.04 15.57
CA SER A 604 25.35 19.00 16.63
C SER A 604 23.67 19.06 16.52
N THR A 605 22.87 18.88 15.40
CA THR A 605 21.59 18.10 14.93
C THR A 605 22.01 16.56 15.22
N ILE A 606 22.45 15.24 14.74
CA ILE A 606 22.78 13.59 15.12
C ILE A 606 22.67 12.65 16.44
N ALA A 607 23.68 12.50 17.31
CA ALA A 607 23.73 12.14 18.78
C ALA A 607 22.68 12.57 19.97
N ALA A 608 21.69 13.50 19.84
CA ALA A 608 20.68 14.28 20.74
C ALA A 608 19.48 13.38 20.90
N PHE A 609 19.26 12.65 19.83
CA PHE A 609 18.59 11.43 19.89
C PHE A 609 19.49 10.22 20.08
N LYS A 610 20.76 10.09 19.62
CA LYS A 610 21.46 8.84 20.08
C LYS A 610 21.51 8.92 21.64
N SER A 611 21.24 10.14 22.16
CA SER A 611 20.62 10.49 23.44
C SER A 611 19.07 10.42 23.68
N THR A 612 18.12 10.58 22.72
CA THR A 612 16.66 10.26 22.88
C THR A 612 16.26 8.78 22.61
N LEU A 613 16.99 7.97 21.82
CA LEU A 613 16.69 6.53 21.64
C LEU A 613 16.99 5.76 22.90
N SER A 614 16.37 4.58 23.00
CA SER A 614 16.76 3.62 24.02
C SER A 614 18.01 2.81 23.66
N GLN A 615 18.37 2.69 22.37
CA GLN A 615 19.59 1.97 21.95
C GLN A 615 20.47 2.86 21.07
N PRO A 616 21.81 2.65 21.07
CA PRO A 616 22.67 3.33 20.12
C PRO A 616 22.23 3.02 18.70
N LEU A 617 22.27 4.06 17.88
CA LEU A 617 22.07 3.84 16.46
C LEU A 617 23.23 3.05 15.85
N ILE A 618 22.84 2.07 15.01
CA ILE A 618 23.79 1.22 14.29
C ILE A 618 24.04 1.82 12.90
N HIS A 619 25.30 1.75 12.44
CA HIS A 619 25.66 2.09 11.05
C HIS A 619 26.19 0.84 10.35
N PRO A 620 25.34 0.06 9.66
CA PRO A 620 25.77 -1.21 9.13
C PRO A 620 26.61 -1.06 7.86
N ARG A 621 27.56 -1.99 7.73
CA ARG A 621 28.23 -2.31 6.45
C ARG A 621 27.64 -3.58 5.87
N PRO A 622 27.73 -3.81 4.54
CA PRO A 622 27.26 -5.04 3.93
C PRO A 622 27.89 -6.25 4.61
N MET A 623 27.14 -7.32 4.78
CA MET A 623 27.63 -8.47 5.58
C MET A 623 28.90 -9.10 4.98
N GLY A 624 29.09 -9.04 3.65
CA GLY A 624 30.32 -9.53 2.98
C GLY A 624 31.56 -8.64 3.23
N SER A 625 31.41 -7.41 3.75
CA SER A 625 32.52 -6.43 3.90
C SER A 625 33.70 -6.94 4.73
N VAL A 626 33.43 -7.81 5.72
CA VAL A 626 34.48 -8.45 6.55
C VAL A 626 35.41 -9.36 5.74
N CYS A 627 35.03 -9.72 4.51
CA CYS A 627 35.83 -10.56 3.62
C CYS A 627 36.76 -9.79 2.66
N PHE A 628 36.64 -8.47 2.56
CA PHE A 628 37.40 -7.68 1.58
C PHE A 628 38.62 -7.02 2.25
N PRO A 629 39.88 -7.37 1.92
CA PRO A 629 41.08 -6.84 2.59
C PRO A 629 41.26 -5.31 2.48
N ASN A 630 40.64 -4.69 1.46
CA ASN A 630 40.68 -3.23 1.28
C ASN A 630 39.57 -2.50 2.07
N ASP A 631 38.73 -3.24 2.80
CA ASP A 631 37.62 -2.71 3.60
C ASP A 631 38.07 -2.46 5.06
N PRO A 632 37.66 -1.35 5.69
CA PRO A 632 37.97 -1.09 7.10
C PRO A 632 37.45 -2.15 8.08
N THR A 633 36.42 -2.93 7.69
CA THR A 633 35.86 -3.98 8.56
C THR A 633 36.46 -5.37 8.31
N PHE A 634 37.50 -5.48 7.45
CA PHE A 634 38.12 -6.76 7.15
C PHE A 634 38.51 -7.55 8.41
N ASN A 635 38.02 -8.80 8.50
CA ASN A 635 38.39 -9.73 9.54
C ASN A 635 38.24 -11.16 9.01
N ALA A 636 39.37 -11.88 8.89
CA ALA A 636 39.38 -13.21 8.27
C ALA A 636 38.50 -14.25 9.02
N LEU A 637 38.46 -14.18 10.37
CA LEU A 637 37.65 -15.12 11.17
C LEU A 637 36.16 -14.80 11.04
N GLU A 638 35.80 -13.51 11.01
CA GLU A 638 34.40 -13.11 10.77
C GLU A 638 33.96 -13.42 9.34
N CYS A 639 34.88 -13.30 8.35
CA CYS A 639 34.59 -13.69 6.97
C CYS A 639 34.24 -15.18 6.86
N ASP A 640 35.01 -16.06 7.52
CA ASP A 640 34.71 -17.50 7.52
C ASP A 640 33.36 -17.78 8.21
N ALA A 641 33.07 -17.06 9.30
CA ALA A 641 31.78 -17.19 10.01
C ALA A 641 30.58 -16.74 9.15
N VAL A 642 30.74 -15.63 8.40
CA VAL A 642 29.71 -15.12 7.48
C VAL A 642 29.51 -16.08 6.31
N LYS A 643 30.58 -16.55 5.66
CA LYS A 643 30.47 -17.51 4.54
C LYS A 643 29.75 -18.80 4.94
N ALA A 644 30.09 -19.35 6.12
CA ALA A 644 29.44 -20.58 6.62
C ALA A 644 27.93 -20.43 6.87
N LYS A 645 27.44 -19.20 7.11
CA LYS A 645 26.01 -18.96 7.37
C LYS A 645 25.32 -18.15 6.27
N TRP A 646 26.01 -17.92 5.13
CA TRP A 646 25.51 -17.03 4.08
C TRP A 646 24.14 -17.47 3.57
N HIS A 647 23.94 -18.78 3.35
CA HIS A 647 22.67 -19.34 2.87
C HIS A 647 21.72 -19.77 4.01
N ASN A 648 21.96 -19.32 5.26
CA ASN A 648 21.04 -19.60 6.37
C ASN A 648 20.09 -18.42 6.57
N GLY A 649 18.83 -18.60 6.15
CA GLY A 649 17.79 -17.57 6.28
C GLY A 649 17.64 -17.06 7.72
N ALA A 650 17.63 -17.96 8.72
CA ALA A 650 17.49 -17.55 10.13
C ALA A 650 18.69 -16.69 10.64
N PHE A 651 19.88 -16.92 10.09
CA PHE A 651 21.04 -16.08 10.43
C PHE A 651 20.92 -14.70 9.78
N ARG A 652 20.55 -14.65 8.49
CA ARG A 652 20.37 -13.39 7.76
C ARG A 652 19.27 -12.52 8.39
N THR A 653 18.21 -13.13 8.95
CA THR A 653 17.18 -12.35 9.64
C THR A 653 17.64 -11.76 10.98
N SER A 654 18.66 -12.36 11.61
CA SER A 654 19.15 -11.92 12.91
C SER A 654 20.10 -10.70 12.85
N VAL A 655 20.41 -10.22 11.63
CA VAL A 655 21.26 -9.03 11.43
C VAL A 655 20.53 -7.96 10.60
N PRO A 656 20.74 -6.66 10.85
CA PRO A 656 20.01 -5.62 10.11
C PRO A 656 20.48 -5.47 8.65
N GLN A 657 21.74 -5.84 8.35
CA GLN A 657 22.35 -5.60 7.03
C GLN A 657 22.10 -6.67 5.96
N ALA A 658 21.40 -7.78 6.29
CA ALA A 658 21.21 -8.87 5.32
C ALA A 658 19.74 -9.05 4.91
N ALA A 659 19.51 -9.19 3.60
CA ALA A 659 18.24 -9.62 2.99
C ALA A 659 18.29 -11.13 2.66
N GLN A 660 17.15 -11.78 2.45
CA GLN A 660 17.16 -13.17 1.93
C GLN A 660 17.65 -13.17 0.48
N PHE A 661 17.08 -12.28 -0.37
CA PHE A 661 17.55 -12.06 -1.73
C PHE A 661 18.59 -10.96 -1.81
N ILE A 662 19.79 -11.37 -2.25
CA ILE A 662 20.96 -10.49 -2.21
C ILE A 662 20.91 -9.43 -3.31
N ASN A 663 20.06 -9.57 -4.34
CA ASN A 663 19.80 -8.46 -5.27
C ASN A 663 19.16 -7.23 -4.58
N TRP A 664 18.60 -7.40 -3.37
CA TRP A 664 18.17 -6.27 -2.53
C TRP A 664 19.22 -5.80 -1.51
N GLU A 665 20.40 -6.40 -1.53
CA GLU A 665 21.60 -5.84 -0.88
C GLU A 665 22.49 -5.12 -1.90
N THR A 666 22.37 -5.48 -3.19
CA THR A 666 23.22 -4.96 -4.25
C THR A 666 22.60 -3.71 -4.88
N MET A 667 23.29 -3.14 -5.86
CA MET A 667 22.82 -2.02 -6.66
C MET A 667 23.04 -2.36 -8.13
N ILE A 668 22.00 -2.26 -8.95
CA ILE A 668 22.13 -2.57 -10.39
C ILE A 668 21.93 -1.25 -11.13
N ASN A 669 22.94 -0.79 -11.85
CA ASN A 669 22.84 0.39 -12.71
C ASN A 669 23.08 -0.01 -14.17
N SER A 670 22.95 0.94 -15.10
CA SER A 670 23.04 0.63 -16.55
C SER A 670 24.37 0.01 -17.02
N THR A 671 25.42 0.06 -16.19
CA THR A 671 26.77 -0.39 -16.59
C THR A 671 27.41 -1.40 -15.64
N ALA A 672 26.87 -1.61 -14.44
CA ALA A 672 27.49 -2.48 -13.42
C ALA A 672 26.47 -2.98 -12.38
N VAL A 673 26.86 -4.08 -11.72
CA VAL A 673 26.16 -4.64 -10.55
C VAL A 673 27.08 -4.41 -9.34
N ASP A 674 26.78 -3.34 -8.58
CA ASP A 674 27.52 -2.94 -7.38
C ASP A 674 27.11 -3.84 -6.20
N GLN A 675 28.01 -4.75 -5.84
CA GLN A 675 27.72 -5.79 -4.84
C GLN A 675 28.82 -5.97 -3.80
N CYS A 676 28.52 -6.77 -2.78
CA CYS A 676 29.50 -7.16 -1.76
C CYS A 676 29.46 -8.68 -1.56
N ASP A 677 29.77 -9.41 -2.64
CA ASP A 677 29.77 -10.89 -2.62
C ASP A 677 31.09 -11.42 -2.03
N PRO A 678 31.10 -12.16 -0.90
CA PRO A 678 32.32 -12.74 -0.34
C PRO A 678 32.89 -13.93 -1.13
N PHE A 679 32.14 -14.47 -2.10
CA PHE A 679 32.57 -15.67 -2.86
C PHE A 679 33.34 -15.37 -4.15
N GLY A 680 33.36 -14.09 -4.60
CA GLY A 680 34.19 -13.66 -5.73
C GLY A 680 35.68 -13.49 -5.37
N ASP A 681 36.46 -12.93 -6.32
CA ASP A 681 37.88 -12.60 -6.06
C ASP A 681 38.00 -11.32 -5.21
N VAL A 682 37.84 -11.48 -3.90
CA VAL A 682 37.88 -10.35 -2.94
C VAL A 682 39.26 -9.70 -2.82
N ASN A 683 40.33 -10.34 -3.35
CA ASN A 683 41.71 -9.82 -3.27
C ASN A 683 42.11 -9.03 -4.53
N ALA A 684 41.31 -9.09 -5.61
CA ALA A 684 41.58 -8.30 -6.81
C ALA A 684 41.46 -6.79 -6.50
N PRO A 685 42.45 -5.95 -6.87
CA PRO A 685 42.44 -4.52 -6.56
C PRO A 685 41.26 -3.74 -7.15
N GLY A 686 40.63 -4.27 -8.21
CA GLY A 686 39.42 -3.68 -8.84
C GLY A 686 38.11 -4.03 -8.12
N ASN A 687 38.13 -5.06 -7.25
CA ASN A 687 36.93 -5.53 -6.57
C ASN A 687 36.82 -4.85 -5.20
N THR A 688 35.75 -4.06 -5.03
CA THR A 688 35.46 -3.38 -3.77
C THR A 688 34.07 -3.82 -3.30
N CYS A 689 33.92 -4.00 -1.98
CA CYS A 689 32.60 -4.21 -1.38
C CYS A 689 31.79 -2.90 -1.43
N PHE A 690 30.78 -2.86 -2.30
CA PHE A 690 29.89 -1.69 -2.40
C PHE A 690 28.83 -1.72 -1.28
N GLN A 691 28.48 -0.52 -0.78
CA GLN A 691 27.43 -0.40 0.26
C GLN A 691 26.08 -0.96 -0.25
N GLY A 692 25.82 -0.80 -1.57
CA GLY A 692 24.62 -1.33 -2.22
C GLY A 692 23.35 -0.84 -1.49
N ARG A 693 22.32 -1.70 -1.42
CA ARG A 693 21.05 -1.40 -0.75
C ARG A 693 21.02 -1.45 0.79
N VAL A 694 22.19 -1.54 1.43
CA VAL A 694 22.30 -1.63 2.91
C VAL A 694 22.07 -0.22 3.53
N PRO A 695 21.21 -0.10 4.56
CA PRO A 695 20.87 1.21 5.14
C PRO A 695 22.11 1.90 5.76
N TRP A 696 22.22 3.23 5.80
CA TRP A 696 23.32 3.86 6.60
C TRP A 696 23.08 3.71 8.08
N GLY A 697 21.82 3.61 8.50
CA GLY A 697 21.44 3.65 9.92
C GLY A 697 20.48 2.55 10.23
N VAL A 698 20.48 2.08 11.48
CA VAL A 698 19.43 1.17 11.95
C VAL A 698 19.09 1.55 13.40
N VAL A 699 17.82 1.90 13.67
CA VAL A 699 17.32 1.91 15.07
C VAL A 699 16.95 0.47 15.41
N ASN A 700 17.71 -0.10 16.36
CA ASN A 700 17.27 -1.28 17.07
C ASN A 700 16.10 -0.88 17.98
N VAL A 701 14.91 -1.36 17.63
CA VAL A 701 13.69 -0.99 18.35
C VAL A 701 13.54 -1.86 19.57
N THR A 702 13.39 -1.20 20.71
CA THR A 702 12.99 -1.91 21.94
C THR A 702 11.81 -1.25 22.63
N SER A 703 11.27 -0.17 22.05
CA SER A 703 10.08 0.47 22.61
C SER A 703 9.26 1.14 21.51
N ILE A 704 7.96 1.27 21.78
CA ILE A 704 7.07 2.12 20.97
C ILE A 704 7.61 3.55 20.98
N ALA A 705 8.18 4.04 22.09
CA ALA A 705 8.85 5.34 22.06
C ALA A 705 10.07 5.32 21.17
N ASP A 706 10.78 4.21 20.93
CA ASP A 706 11.75 4.21 19.85
C ASP A 706 11.06 4.11 18.54
N ILE A 707 9.81 3.71 18.38
CA ILE A 707 9.14 3.85 17.08
C ILE A 707 8.40 5.17 17.04
N GLN A 708 7.89 5.88 18.04
CA GLN A 708 7.42 7.29 17.85
C GLN A 708 8.62 8.23 17.90
N LYS A 709 9.64 7.80 18.64
CA LYS A 709 11.03 8.12 18.43
C LYS A 709 11.71 7.17 17.45
N THR A 710 10.96 6.54 16.54
CA THR A 710 11.43 6.23 15.19
C THR A 710 10.36 6.40 14.12
N VAL A 711 9.50 7.38 14.41
CA VAL A 711 8.51 8.01 13.56
C VAL A 711 8.55 9.68 13.79
N LYS A 712 8.69 10.34 14.95
CA LYS A 712 8.92 11.85 15.17
C LYS A 712 10.34 12.67 15.14
N PHE A 713 11.65 12.66 14.72
CA PHE A 713 12.79 12.10 13.90
C PHE A 713 12.27 12.24 12.46
N ALA A 714 12.20 11.23 11.63
CA ALA A 714 12.52 11.36 10.23
C ALA A 714 11.42 12.22 9.55
N GLY A 715 10.18 12.23 10.03
CA GLY A 715 9.28 13.32 9.65
C GLY A 715 9.59 14.83 9.87
N GLN A 716 10.75 15.31 10.34
CA GLN A 716 11.15 16.76 10.30
C GLN A 716 12.21 17.18 9.31
N HIS A 717 12.98 16.28 8.63
CA HIS A 717 14.06 16.75 7.71
C HIS A 717 13.79 16.21 6.23
N ASN A 718 12.62 15.62 5.88
CA ASN A 718 12.41 14.82 4.64
C ASN A 718 12.56 13.09 4.79
N LEU A 719 14.09 11.57 5.60
CA LEU A 719 14.77 10.32 5.40
C LEU A 719 14.08 8.98 5.05
N LYS A 720 14.37 8.34 3.90
CA LYS A 720 13.77 7.06 3.44
C LYS A 720 13.85 5.97 4.49
N LEU A 721 12.95 5.92 5.48
CA LEU A 721 13.19 4.86 6.48
C LEU A 721 12.86 3.54 5.80
N ILE A 722 13.03 2.42 6.43
CA ILE A 722 12.47 1.17 5.94
C ILE A 722 12.16 0.38 7.19
N VAL A 723 11.10 -0.41 7.14
CA VAL A 723 10.84 -1.31 8.28
C VAL A 723 11.33 -2.66 7.86
N LYS A 724 12.29 -3.13 8.65
CA LYS A 724 12.73 -4.51 8.54
C LYS A 724 12.30 -5.21 9.82
N ASN A 725 11.41 -6.19 9.61
CA ASN A 725 11.22 -7.23 10.61
C ASN A 725 12.33 -8.28 10.41
N THR A 726 12.13 -9.18 9.44
CA THR A 726 13.04 -10.31 9.21
C THR A 726 13.98 -10.09 8.03
N GLY A 727 13.65 -9.23 7.06
CA GLY A 727 14.42 -9.16 5.80
C GLY A 727 14.30 -10.41 4.94
N ARG A 728 13.35 -11.30 5.28
CA ARG A 728 13.21 -12.61 4.63
C ARG A 728 11.93 -12.70 3.84
N VAL A 729 12.04 -13.35 2.69
CA VAL A 729 11.45 -14.65 2.24
C VAL A 729 11.51 -14.57 0.70
N LEU A 730 10.99 -15.58 -0.01
CA LEU A 730 10.24 -15.36 -1.28
C LEU A 730 9.21 -14.18 -1.19
N HIS A 731 9.06 -13.51 -0.01
CA HIS A 731 8.13 -12.43 0.33
C HIS A 731 8.75 -11.01 0.21
N GLU A 732 10.03 -10.92 -0.15
CA GLU A 732 10.75 -9.64 -0.24
C GLU A 732 11.40 -9.54 -1.63
N ASN A 733 10.55 -9.48 -2.68
CA ASN A 733 11.03 -9.56 -4.08
C ASN A 733 11.06 -8.21 -4.78
N LEU A 734 10.93 -7.13 -3.99
CA LEU A 734 10.96 -5.75 -4.47
C LEU A 734 11.95 -4.89 -3.67
N GLY A 735 12.57 -5.40 -2.61
CA GLY A 735 13.55 -4.62 -1.82
C GLY A 735 12.90 -3.51 -0.96
N ARG A 736 11.62 -3.70 -0.61
CA ARG A 736 10.79 -2.97 0.36
C ARG A 736 11.38 -2.87 1.77
N SER A 737 12.05 -3.92 2.23
CA SER A 737 12.72 -3.92 3.53
C SER A 737 14.20 -3.50 3.44
N PHE A 738 14.63 -3.03 2.26
CA PHE A 738 15.97 -2.50 2.02
C PHE A 738 15.93 -1.18 1.26
N GLY A 739 17.08 -0.52 1.25
CA GLY A 739 17.19 0.72 0.52
C GLY A 739 18.63 1.06 0.44
N GLN A 740 19.13 1.16 -0.81
CA GLN A 740 20.40 1.87 -1.02
C GLN A 740 20.15 3.05 -0.25
N GLN A 741 21.04 3.19 0.70
CA GLN A 741 21.12 4.45 1.27
C GLN A 741 19.69 4.69 2.00
N SER A 742 19.28 3.91 3.08
CA SER A 742 18.03 3.99 4.01
C SER A 742 18.30 4.01 5.61
N ILE A 743 17.42 4.45 6.56
CA ILE A 743 17.53 3.99 8.02
C ILE A 743 16.67 2.78 7.98
N MET A 744 16.85 1.95 8.98
CA MET A 744 15.94 0.89 9.24
C MET A 744 15.42 0.94 10.65
N LEU A 745 14.11 0.75 10.73
CA LEU A 745 13.50 0.28 11.93
C LEU A 745 13.59 -1.19 11.89
N TRP A 746 14.43 -1.66 12.79
CA TRP A 746 14.60 -3.06 12.92
C TRP A 746 13.74 -3.50 14.09
N THR A 747 12.53 -3.94 13.73
CA THR A 747 11.48 -4.35 14.67
C THR A 747 11.69 -5.79 15.16
N HIS A 748 12.71 -6.48 14.62
CA HIS A 748 13.07 -7.86 14.99
C HIS A 748 13.16 -8.10 16.50
N ASN A 749 13.63 -7.12 17.28
CA ASN A 749 13.89 -7.36 18.72
C ASN A 749 12.65 -7.22 19.61
N MET A 750 11.51 -6.89 19.03
CA MET A 750 10.24 -6.83 19.74
C MET A 750 9.59 -8.21 19.63
N GLN A 751 9.61 -8.98 20.73
CA GLN A 751 9.34 -10.43 20.70
C GLN A 751 8.29 -10.90 21.74
N ASP A 752 7.60 -10.00 22.45
CA ASP A 752 6.61 -10.44 23.47
C ASP A 752 5.47 -11.27 22.84
N ILE A 753 4.91 -12.24 23.60
CA ILE A 753 3.74 -13.05 23.17
C ILE A 753 2.77 -13.15 24.35
N LYS A 754 1.50 -12.78 24.13
CA LYS A 754 0.46 -12.70 25.18
C LYS A 754 -0.78 -13.44 24.71
N PHE A 755 -1.23 -14.38 25.55
CA PHE A 755 -2.42 -15.17 25.25
C PHE A 755 -3.63 -14.65 26.02
N SER A 756 -4.80 -14.79 25.41
CA SER A 756 -6.08 -14.52 26.04
C SER A 756 -7.12 -15.56 25.61
N SER A 757 -7.87 -16.10 26.58
CA SER A 757 -8.88 -17.15 26.34
C SER A 757 -10.29 -16.59 26.06
N SER A 758 -10.47 -15.30 26.34
CA SER A 758 -11.70 -14.56 26.05
C SER A 758 -11.28 -13.13 25.82
N PHE A 759 -10.47 -12.99 24.79
CA PHE A 759 -9.97 -11.70 24.39
C PHE A 759 -11.14 -10.90 23.81
N ILE A 760 -11.75 -10.09 24.69
CA ILE A 760 -12.54 -8.94 24.29
C ILE A 760 -11.54 -7.78 24.13
N PRO A 761 -11.79 -6.84 23.26
CA PRO A 761 -10.74 -5.86 22.94
C PRO A 761 -10.61 -4.62 23.87
N LYS A 762 -10.15 -3.43 23.37
CA LYS A 762 -10.37 -2.05 23.96
C LYS A 762 -11.69 -1.23 23.80
N GLY A 763 -12.79 -1.43 24.56
CA GLY A 763 -14.12 -0.80 24.33
C GLY A 763 -15.22 -1.64 23.62
N ALA A 764 -15.70 -2.91 23.96
CA ALA A 764 -16.72 -3.92 23.37
C ALA A 764 -18.32 -3.92 23.66
N PRO A 765 -19.46 -3.92 22.82
CA PRO A 765 -20.80 -3.52 23.25
C PRO A 765 -21.12 -4.43 24.36
N SER A 766 -21.38 -3.77 25.47
CA SER A 766 -21.44 -4.46 26.73
C SER A 766 -22.30 -5.72 26.55
N GLY A 767 -21.69 -6.89 26.81
CA GLY A 767 -22.31 -8.20 26.50
C GLY A 767 -21.62 -8.98 25.35
N THR A 768 -20.61 -8.39 24.70
CA THR A 768 -19.76 -9.04 23.69
C THR A 768 -19.05 -10.31 24.19
N GLN A 769 -19.03 -11.34 23.30
CA GLN A 769 -18.32 -12.60 23.58
C GLN A 769 -16.86 -12.53 23.09
N GLY A 770 -15.92 -12.70 24.02
CA GLY A 770 -14.49 -12.77 23.66
C GLY A 770 -14.16 -14.07 22.91
N VAL A 771 -13.05 -14.03 22.15
CA VAL A 771 -12.52 -15.24 21.48
C VAL A 771 -11.19 -15.68 22.12
N THR A 772 -10.74 -16.90 21.82
CA THR A 772 -9.37 -17.34 22.13
C THR A 772 -8.40 -16.67 21.17
N ALA A 773 -7.31 -16.10 21.70
CA ALA A 773 -6.38 -15.33 20.88
C ALA A 773 -4.97 -15.16 21.46
N VAL A 774 -4.01 -14.76 20.61
CA VAL A 774 -2.60 -14.55 20.95
C VAL A 774 -2.03 -13.29 20.29
N THR A 775 -1.66 -12.30 21.10
CA THR A 775 -1.00 -11.02 20.77
C THR A 775 0.53 -11.14 20.74
N ILE A 776 1.24 -10.78 19.66
CA ILE A 776 2.69 -11.07 19.47
C ILE A 776 3.60 -9.92 18.98
N GLU A 777 4.64 -9.40 19.64
CA GLU A 777 5.48 -8.32 19.02
C GLU A 777 5.95 -8.57 17.56
N PRO A 778 6.07 -7.54 16.69
CA PRO A 778 6.39 -7.64 15.27
C PRO A 778 7.49 -8.64 14.97
N GLY A 779 8.54 -8.63 15.79
CA GLY A 779 9.73 -9.41 15.59
C GLY A 779 9.47 -10.91 15.71
N VAL A 780 8.32 -11.33 16.27
CA VAL A 780 7.99 -12.74 16.37
C VAL A 780 7.81 -13.34 14.98
N GLN A 781 8.46 -14.49 14.80
CA GLN A 781 8.46 -15.24 13.55
C GLN A 781 7.55 -16.47 13.66
N TRP A 782 7.04 -16.96 12.51
CA TRP A 782 6.05 -18.05 12.51
C TRP A 782 6.52 -19.31 13.24
N GLY A 783 7.78 -19.71 13.06
CA GLY A 783 8.30 -20.92 13.74
C GLY A 783 8.24 -20.80 15.26
N THR A 784 8.53 -19.61 15.80
CA THR A 784 8.41 -19.33 17.24
C THR A 784 6.94 -19.28 17.67
N LEU A 785 6.10 -18.60 16.88
CA LEU A 785 4.69 -18.43 17.25
C LEU A 785 3.91 -19.76 17.22
N TYR A 786 4.14 -20.59 16.20
CA TYR A 786 3.49 -21.90 16.11
C TYR A 786 3.79 -22.77 17.32
N LYS A 787 5.05 -22.86 17.73
CA LYS A 787 5.43 -23.60 18.94
C LYS A 787 4.72 -23.03 20.18
N ALA A 788 4.75 -21.71 20.36
CA ALA A 788 4.11 -21.04 21.51
C ALA A 788 2.59 -21.28 21.56
N VAL A 789 1.91 -21.28 20.39
CA VAL A 789 0.47 -21.54 20.31
C VAL A 789 0.15 -23.04 20.48
N ALA A 790 1.00 -23.92 19.94
CA ALA A 790 0.83 -25.38 20.08
C ALA A 790 0.96 -25.83 21.54
N ASP A 791 1.86 -25.20 22.32
CA ASP A 791 2.00 -25.45 23.78
C ASP A 791 0.72 -25.11 24.58
N LYS A 792 -0.18 -24.31 23.98
CA LYS A 792 -1.51 -24.00 24.54
C LYS A 792 -2.61 -24.93 24.01
N GLY A 793 -2.23 -25.99 23.26
CA GLY A 793 -3.20 -26.92 22.67
C GLY A 793 -4.05 -26.25 21.59
N GLN A 794 -3.53 -25.16 21.03
CA GLN A 794 -4.21 -24.43 19.96
C GLN A 794 -3.37 -24.49 18.68
N LEU A 795 -3.98 -24.19 17.54
CA LEU A 795 -3.23 -23.82 16.35
C LEU A 795 -3.49 -22.34 16.09
N VAL A 796 -2.43 -21.68 15.70
CA VAL A 796 -2.55 -20.42 15.01
C VAL A 796 -2.15 -20.81 13.63
N VAL A 797 -2.86 -20.27 12.69
CA VAL A 797 -2.34 -20.51 11.37
C VAL A 797 -1.31 -19.42 11.07
N GLY A 798 -0.42 -19.65 10.11
CA GLY A 798 0.69 -18.75 9.81
C GLY A 798 1.48 -19.11 8.55
N GLY A 799 2.52 -18.33 8.29
CA GLY A 799 3.27 -18.52 7.05
C GLY A 799 4.13 -19.78 7.08
N ILE A 800 4.41 -20.28 5.87
CA ILE A 800 5.28 -21.44 5.70
C ILE A 800 6.58 -21.00 5.03
N GLY A 801 7.68 -21.31 5.71
CA GLY A 801 9.02 -21.05 5.16
C GLY A 801 10.07 -21.86 5.94
N ALA A 802 11.10 -22.32 5.22
CA ALA A 802 12.22 -23.11 5.76
C ALA A 802 12.88 -22.48 7.01
N GLY A 803 12.89 -23.17 8.14
CA GLY A 803 13.44 -22.64 9.40
C GLY A 803 12.53 -21.60 10.09
N GLY A 804 11.27 -21.44 9.64
CA GLY A 804 10.19 -20.70 10.34
C GLY A 804 10.46 -19.24 10.61
N SER A 805 11.25 -18.63 9.74
CA SER A 805 11.84 -17.32 10.03
C SER A 805 11.20 -16.20 9.19
N VAL A 806 10.03 -16.47 8.57
CA VAL A 806 9.05 -15.48 8.08
C VAL A 806 8.49 -14.72 9.32
N GLY A 807 8.36 -13.40 9.22
CA GLY A 807 7.88 -12.58 10.37
C GLY A 807 6.38 -12.73 10.55
N ALA A 808 5.94 -13.34 11.66
CA ALA A 808 4.52 -13.41 12.01
C ALA A 808 3.99 -12.03 12.38
N GLY A 809 4.85 -11.07 12.75
CA GLY A 809 4.52 -9.64 12.79
C GLY A 809 5.37 -8.78 11.84
N GLY A 810 5.32 -9.04 10.53
CA GLY A 810 6.10 -8.21 9.58
C GLY A 810 5.45 -8.08 8.22
N GLY A 811 6.29 -8.04 7.17
CA GLY A 811 5.88 -8.11 5.75
C GLY A 811 4.87 -9.22 5.39
N TRP A 812 4.66 -10.23 6.26
CA TRP A 812 3.90 -11.46 5.93
C TRP A 812 2.43 -11.44 6.31
N PRO A 813 2.06 -11.05 7.56
CA PRO A 813 0.78 -10.48 7.75
C PRO A 813 0.89 -9.13 7.03
N MET A 814 1.77 -8.92 6.03
CA MET A 814 1.75 -7.75 5.20
C MET A 814 1.87 -7.90 3.69
N GLY A 815 1.56 -9.10 3.23
CA GLY A 815 1.08 -9.40 1.91
C GLY A 815 -0.26 -10.15 1.90
N GLY A 816 -0.45 -11.01 2.91
CA GLY A 816 -1.67 -11.68 3.38
C GLY A 816 -1.19 -12.48 4.54
N GLY A 817 -0.89 -13.68 4.21
CA GLY A 817 -0.18 -14.50 5.11
C GLY A 817 -0.38 -15.93 4.61
N HIS A 818 0.51 -16.57 3.76
CA HIS A 818 0.32 -17.95 3.22
C HIS A 818 1.03 -19.18 3.81
N SER A 819 0.14 -20.16 3.97
CA SER A 819 0.21 -21.46 4.60
C SER A 819 -0.54 -22.42 3.75
N VAL A 820 -0.46 -23.61 4.25
CA VAL A 820 -1.09 -24.84 3.88
C VAL A 820 -2.24 -25.26 4.78
N LEU A 821 -2.23 -24.92 6.09
CA LEU A 821 -3.40 -25.06 7.01
C LEU A 821 -4.65 -24.30 6.64
N SER A 822 -4.44 -23.90 5.44
CA SER A 822 -4.87 -22.83 4.87
C SER A 822 -6.27 -23.27 4.44
N PRO A 823 -6.77 -23.86 3.37
CA PRO A 823 -8.17 -24.34 3.16
C PRO A 823 -9.25 -24.28 4.30
N PHE A 824 -8.99 -24.62 5.56
CA PHE A 824 -9.87 -24.96 6.68
C PHE A 824 -10.47 -23.89 7.61
N TYR A 825 -9.98 -22.66 7.69
CA TYR A 825 -10.36 -21.68 8.73
C TYR A 825 -10.36 -20.14 8.39
N GLY A 826 -10.30 -19.51 7.14
CA GLY A 826 -9.63 -18.21 6.50
C GLY A 826 -8.05 -17.82 6.08
N LEU A 827 -7.23 -17.42 5.03
CA LEU A 827 -5.71 -16.97 5.32
C LEU A 827 -5.13 -16.21 6.65
N GLY A 828 -3.80 -15.93 6.78
CA GLY A 828 -2.91 -15.29 7.78
C GLY A 828 -3.20 -14.10 8.57
N VAL A 829 -4.32 -13.54 8.40
CA VAL A 829 -4.93 -12.44 9.07
C VAL A 829 -6.34 -12.71 9.33
N ASP A 830 -6.85 -13.89 9.02
CA ASP A 830 -8.21 -14.19 9.16
C ASP A 830 -8.49 -14.43 10.58
N ASN A 831 -7.73 -15.19 11.27
CA ASN A 831 -7.99 -15.40 12.67
C ASN A 831 -7.31 -14.14 13.35
N ILE A 832 -6.74 -13.08 12.70
CA ILE A 832 -5.99 -12.03 13.46
C ILE A 832 -7.28 -11.56 14.39
N VAL A 833 -7.37 -11.49 15.76
CA VAL A 833 -8.36 -10.58 16.59
C VAL A 833 -8.25 -9.13 17.42
N GLU A 834 -7.21 -8.44 17.97
CA GLU A 834 -7.01 -6.91 18.06
C GLU A 834 -5.63 -6.34 17.57
N GLU A 835 -5.31 -5.23 16.82
CA GLU A 835 -3.94 -4.54 16.50
C GLU A 835 -3.32 -3.46 17.68
N THR A 836 -1.99 -2.96 17.84
CA THR A 836 -1.02 -1.77 18.35
C THR A 836 -0.15 -0.72 17.32
N VAL A 837 -0.12 0.60 16.97
CA VAL A 837 0.66 1.22 15.80
C VAL A 837 1.14 2.60 16.00
N VAL A 838 2.45 2.69 15.91
CA VAL A 838 3.08 3.92 15.53
C VAL A 838 2.97 4.23 14.04
N LEU A 839 1.88 4.92 13.82
CA LEU A 839 1.55 5.49 12.54
C LEU A 839 2.43 6.60 12.10
N PRO A 840 2.37 7.08 10.84
CA PRO A 840 2.71 8.43 10.50
C PRO A 840 2.34 9.34 11.61
N SER A 841 1.06 9.37 12.02
CA SER A 841 0.79 10.46 12.94
C SER A 841 1.68 10.37 14.21
N GLY A 842 2.17 9.16 14.54
CA GLY A 842 3.15 8.96 15.60
C GLY A 842 2.70 9.22 16.97
N GLU A 843 1.52 9.77 17.03
CA GLU A 843 0.55 9.07 17.77
C GLU A 843 0.74 7.52 17.59
N HIS A 844 0.99 6.86 18.72
CA HIS A 844 0.76 5.45 18.92
C HIS A 844 -0.61 5.48 19.56
N VAL A 845 -1.55 5.31 18.72
CA VAL A 845 -3.00 5.46 18.89
C VAL A 845 -3.55 3.96 19.35
N THR A 846 -4.76 3.15 19.56
CA THR A 846 -5.24 1.55 19.45
C THR A 846 -6.05 1.34 17.95
N ALA A 847 -6.56 0.34 17.02
CA ALA A 847 -7.85 -0.34 16.02
C ALA A 847 -8.51 -1.95 15.80
N ASN A 848 -9.71 -2.39 15.31
CA ASN A 848 -10.34 -3.76 15.55
C ASN A 848 -11.67 -4.15 14.88
N LEU A 849 -12.94 -3.85 15.34
CA LEU A 849 -14.26 -3.41 14.65
C LEU A 849 -15.11 -2.25 15.19
N TYR A 850 -14.88 -1.66 16.35
CA TYR A 850 -15.83 -0.66 16.77
C TYR A 850 -15.29 0.74 17.28
N THR A 851 -14.23 1.42 16.77
CA THR A 851 -13.17 2.64 16.71
C THR A 851 -12.94 2.94 15.17
N ASN A 852 -12.41 3.78 14.21
CA ASN A 852 -11.46 3.65 13.00
C ASN A 852 -11.65 2.40 12.18
N PRO A 853 -12.60 2.18 11.21
CA PRO A 853 -12.47 0.59 10.42
C PRO A 853 -11.76 0.71 9.02
N ASP A 854 -11.87 1.98 8.73
CA ASP A 854 -11.06 2.92 8.19
C ASP A 854 -9.64 3.53 8.59
N LEU A 855 -8.79 3.34 9.74
CA LEU A 855 -6.74 1.23 10.17
C LEU A 855 -6.98 -0.27 10.75
N PHE A 856 -8.03 -1.00 10.41
CA PHE A 856 -8.08 -2.37 10.24
C PHE A 856 -8.10 -2.78 8.81
N TRP A 857 -8.69 -2.02 7.91
CA TRP A 857 -8.98 -2.78 6.71
C TRP A 857 -7.81 -2.79 5.83
N ALA A 858 -7.26 -1.68 5.43
CA ALA A 858 -6.12 -1.45 4.58
C ALA A 858 -4.89 -2.25 4.93
N LEU A 859 -5.00 -3.18 5.88
CA LEU A 859 -5.38 -3.19 7.35
C LEU A 859 -5.10 -4.65 7.30
N ARG A 860 -6.00 -5.45 6.95
CA ARG A 860 -5.76 -6.65 6.30
C ARG A 860 -5.31 -6.34 4.84
N GLY A 861 -4.07 -6.13 4.32
CA GLY A 861 -3.77 -6.19 2.88
C GLY A 861 -2.60 -5.45 2.27
N GLY A 862 -2.47 -4.18 2.54
CA GLY A 862 -1.83 -3.32 1.56
C GLY A 862 -0.31 -3.30 1.60
N GLY A 863 0.47 -4.37 1.67
CA GLY A 863 1.98 -4.31 1.52
C GLY A 863 2.91 -3.97 2.70
N GLY A 864 3.91 -4.77 3.01
CA GLY A 864 4.82 -4.39 4.10
C GLY A 864 6.01 -3.56 3.61
N PRO A 865 6.41 -2.42 4.20
CA PRO A 865 5.59 -1.53 5.01
C PRO A 865 4.78 -0.34 4.48
N SER A 866 3.52 -0.35 3.98
CA SER A 866 2.44 0.66 3.47
C SER A 866 1.21 1.61 4.11
N PHE A 867 0.60 1.66 5.36
CA PHE A 867 0.01 2.64 6.34
C PHE A 867 0.38 2.68 7.94
N GLY A 868 1.53 2.24 8.50
CA GLY A 868 2.28 2.50 9.83
C GLY A 868 3.64 1.60 10.06
N ILE A 869 4.50 1.56 11.19
CA ILE A 869 5.67 0.60 11.83
C ILE A 869 5.63 -0.51 13.11
N LEU A 870 5.49 -1.90 12.97
CA LEU A 870 4.86 -2.87 14.00
C LEU A 870 5.69 -2.98 15.29
N THR A 871 4.99 -2.97 16.44
CA THR A 871 5.14 -3.51 17.85
C THR A 871 4.20 -4.69 18.39
N SER A 872 3.23 -5.52 17.77
CA SER A 872 2.65 -6.85 18.37
C SER A 872 1.45 -7.91 18.03
N VAL A 873 1.43 -8.57 16.87
CA VAL A 873 0.17 -9.00 16.29
C VAL A 873 -0.74 -10.06 17.10
N THR A 874 -2.01 -9.76 17.52
CA THR A 874 -3.10 -10.67 17.94
C THR A 874 -3.66 -11.70 16.92
N TYR A 875 -4.00 -12.90 17.35
CA TYR A 875 -4.35 -13.95 16.42
C TYR A 875 -5.37 -14.82 17.16
N ARG A 876 -6.67 -14.86 16.84
CA ARG A 876 -7.52 -16.04 17.15
C ARG A 876 -6.78 -17.33 16.91
N THR A 877 -6.99 -18.19 17.88
CA THR A 877 -6.34 -19.50 17.88
C THR A 877 -7.45 -20.54 17.88
N HIS A 878 -7.21 -21.66 17.18
CA HIS A 878 -8.20 -22.74 17.04
C HIS A 878 -7.83 -23.90 17.92
N PRO A 879 -8.79 -24.80 18.13
CA PRO A 879 -8.44 -26.18 18.43
C PRO A 879 -7.44 -26.71 17.37
N ALA A 880 -6.39 -27.39 17.84
CA ALA A 880 -5.40 -28.00 16.95
C ALA A 880 -5.76 -29.49 16.74
N PRO A 881 -6.59 -29.85 15.75
CA PRO A 881 -6.82 -31.26 15.46
C PRO A 881 -5.57 -31.89 14.82
N PRO A 882 -5.51 -33.23 14.79
CA PRO A 882 -4.49 -33.93 14.02
C PRO A 882 -4.57 -33.60 12.52
N VAL A 883 -3.48 -33.96 11.80
CA VAL A 883 -3.41 -33.75 10.34
C VAL A 883 -2.93 -35.02 9.64
N THR A 884 -3.30 -35.17 8.37
CA THR A 884 -2.73 -36.21 7.50
C THR A 884 -2.05 -35.53 6.33
N ALA A 885 -0.84 -35.97 5.97
CA ALA A 885 -0.11 -35.41 4.83
C ALA A 885 0.12 -36.46 3.73
N ALA A 886 0.10 -36.01 2.47
CA ALA A 886 0.44 -36.82 1.30
C ALA A 886 1.66 -36.24 0.59
N PHE A 887 2.53 -37.12 0.10
CA PHE A 887 3.77 -36.76 -0.60
C PHE A 887 3.86 -37.55 -1.91
N LEU A 888 4.27 -36.86 -2.98
CA LEU A 888 4.54 -37.48 -4.29
C LEU A 888 5.88 -36.95 -4.82
N VAL A 889 6.64 -37.83 -5.48
CA VAL A 889 7.74 -37.45 -6.40
C VAL A 889 7.53 -38.20 -7.70
N ALA A 890 7.26 -37.45 -8.79
CA ALA A 890 7.14 -38.01 -10.13
C ALA A 890 8.23 -37.42 -11.05
N ASN A 891 8.70 -38.22 -12.01
CA ASN A 891 9.70 -37.77 -13.01
C ASN A 891 9.11 -37.92 -14.42
N THR A 892 9.45 -36.98 -15.30
CA THR A 892 9.03 -37.02 -16.72
C THR A 892 10.24 -37.13 -17.66
N ALA A 893 10.26 -38.17 -18.50
CA ALA A 893 11.38 -38.47 -19.40
C ALA A 893 11.19 -37.92 -20.83
N THR A 894 9.95 -37.52 -21.18
CA THR A 894 9.60 -37.01 -22.51
C THR A 894 8.72 -35.76 -22.37
N GLU A 895 8.73 -34.90 -23.40
CA GLU A 895 7.85 -33.70 -23.43
C GLU A 895 6.37 -34.12 -23.44
N GLU A 896 6.01 -35.19 -24.16
CA GLU A 896 4.62 -35.68 -24.21
C GLU A 896 4.17 -36.22 -22.84
N GLY A 897 5.08 -36.91 -22.13
CA GLY A 897 4.77 -37.41 -20.78
C GLY A 897 4.62 -36.25 -19.79
N ARG A 898 5.44 -35.19 -19.93
CA ARG A 898 5.31 -33.96 -19.12
C ARG A 898 3.97 -33.27 -19.36
N LEU A 899 3.62 -33.01 -20.63
CA LEU A 899 2.33 -32.39 -20.96
C LEU A 899 1.16 -33.27 -20.51
N GLY A 900 1.26 -34.60 -20.68
CA GLY A 900 0.24 -35.55 -20.21
C GLY A 900 0.03 -35.47 -18.69
N LEU A 901 1.13 -35.39 -17.91
CA LEU A 901 1.04 -35.20 -16.44
C LEU A 901 0.33 -33.89 -16.10
N PHE A 902 0.72 -32.77 -16.72
CA PHE A 902 0.10 -31.47 -16.43
C PHE A 902 -1.38 -31.44 -16.83
N LYS A 903 -1.78 -32.10 -17.93
CA LYS A 903 -3.21 -32.20 -18.31
C LYS A 903 -4.03 -32.94 -17.26
N GLU A 904 -3.51 -34.07 -16.76
CA GLU A 904 -4.21 -34.79 -15.68
C GLU A 904 -4.19 -34.00 -14.37
N TRP A 905 -3.08 -33.33 -14.04
CA TRP A 905 -3.00 -32.48 -12.83
C TRP A 905 -4.01 -31.33 -12.89
N VAL A 906 -4.01 -30.56 -13.98
CA VAL A 906 -4.95 -29.43 -14.18
C VAL A 906 -6.40 -29.91 -14.11
N LYS A 907 -6.70 -31.05 -14.76
CA LYS A 907 -8.07 -31.59 -14.80
C LYS A 907 -8.54 -32.09 -13.44
N ILE A 908 -7.68 -32.84 -12.72
CA ILE A 908 -8.07 -33.35 -11.39
C ILE A 908 -7.99 -32.25 -10.35
N HIS A 909 -7.32 -31.13 -10.69
CA HIS A 909 -6.99 -30.09 -9.73
C HIS A 909 -8.24 -29.79 -8.92
N PRO A 910 -9.45 -29.41 -9.50
CA PRO A 910 -10.75 -29.12 -8.83
C PRO A 910 -11.23 -30.15 -7.79
N ASP A 911 -11.04 -31.43 -8.06
CA ASP A 911 -11.53 -32.49 -7.17
C ASP A 911 -10.62 -32.73 -5.96
N ILE A 912 -9.30 -32.48 -6.09
CA ILE A 912 -8.31 -32.78 -5.02
C ILE A 912 -8.68 -32.10 -3.72
N VAL A 913 -9.51 -31.07 -3.71
CA VAL A 913 -9.65 -30.28 -2.49
C VAL A 913 -11.09 -30.06 -2.19
N ASP A 914 -11.98 -30.31 -3.16
CA ASP A 914 -13.38 -30.58 -2.83
C ASP A 914 -13.36 -31.82 -1.90
N ALA A 915 -12.28 -32.61 -1.97
CA ALA A 915 -11.81 -33.61 -1.01
C ALA A 915 -11.08 -33.15 0.29
N GLY A 916 -10.49 -31.96 0.35
CA GLY A 916 -9.97 -31.29 1.56
C GLY A 916 -8.43 -31.22 1.65
N TRP A 917 -7.72 -31.39 0.53
CA TRP A 917 -6.25 -31.28 0.53
C TRP A 917 -5.75 -29.81 0.45
N ALA A 918 -4.55 -29.56 0.93
CA ALA A 918 -3.91 -28.24 0.84
C ALA A 918 -2.39 -28.38 0.80
N GLY A 919 -1.61 -27.52 0.14
CA GLY A 919 -0.14 -27.73 0.17
C GLY A 919 0.62 -27.06 -0.94
N PHE A 920 1.66 -27.77 -1.37
CA PHE A 920 2.66 -27.28 -2.30
C PHE A 920 2.82 -28.32 -3.39
N TRP A 921 3.05 -27.86 -4.63
CA TRP A 921 3.31 -28.77 -5.74
C TRP A 921 4.45 -28.28 -6.65
N PRO A 922 5.64 -28.03 -6.07
CA PRO A 922 6.75 -27.48 -6.84
C PRO A 922 7.18 -28.45 -7.94
N TYR A 923 7.73 -27.89 -9.03
CA TYR A 923 8.37 -28.70 -10.07
C TYR A 923 9.59 -27.97 -10.61
N SER A 924 10.60 -28.75 -11.02
CA SER A 924 11.87 -28.20 -11.52
C SER A 924 12.47 -29.20 -12.48
N GLY A 925 12.83 -28.74 -13.69
CA GLY A 925 13.27 -29.63 -14.75
C GLY A 925 12.24 -30.76 -14.94
N THR A 926 12.67 -32.01 -14.82
CA THR A 926 11.78 -33.17 -15.06
C THR A 926 11.04 -33.67 -13.83
N GLN A 927 11.21 -33.04 -12.66
CA GLN A 927 10.62 -33.54 -11.41
C GLN A 927 9.38 -32.73 -11.02
N PHE A 928 8.33 -33.45 -10.61
CA PHE A 928 7.08 -32.91 -10.08
C PHE A 928 6.87 -33.46 -8.66
N PHE A 929 6.61 -32.57 -7.70
CA PHE A 929 6.47 -32.94 -6.29
C PHE A 929 5.08 -32.57 -5.78
N LEU A 930 4.56 -33.34 -4.80
CA LEU A 930 3.43 -32.89 -3.98
C LEU A 930 3.84 -32.93 -2.50
N THR A 931 3.43 -31.91 -1.74
CA THR A 931 3.46 -31.91 -0.27
C THR A 931 2.12 -31.34 0.20
N LEU A 932 1.13 -32.23 0.36
CA LEU A 932 -0.25 -31.85 0.72
C LEU A 932 -0.58 -32.28 2.14
N MET A 933 -1.57 -31.63 2.75
CA MET A 933 -2.14 -32.03 4.03
C MET A 933 -3.66 -31.85 4.01
N ALA A 934 -4.31 -32.56 4.92
CA ALA A 934 -5.74 -32.42 5.20
C ALA A 934 -5.93 -32.41 6.73
N MET A 935 -6.91 -31.62 7.17
CA MET A 935 -7.26 -31.48 8.59
C MET A 935 -8.31 -32.51 9.01
N GLY A 936 -8.19 -33.04 10.24
CA GLY A 936 -9.18 -33.95 10.81
C GLY A 936 -8.54 -35.15 11.50
N ASN A 937 -9.38 -35.97 12.18
CA ASN A 937 -8.86 -37.18 12.82
C ASN A 937 -8.44 -38.21 11.75
N PRO A 938 -7.18 -38.69 11.75
CA PRO A 938 -6.73 -39.69 10.80
C PRO A 938 -7.53 -40.98 11.01
N PRO A 939 -7.87 -41.69 9.92
CA PRO A 939 -7.48 -41.36 8.54
C PRO A 939 -8.32 -40.23 7.95
N THR A 940 -7.70 -39.49 7.01
CA THR A 940 -8.38 -38.57 6.09
C THR A 940 -9.69 -39.17 5.55
N ASN A 941 -10.65 -38.30 5.21
CA ASN A 941 -11.91 -38.73 4.55
C ASN A 941 -11.59 -39.74 3.40
N PRO A 942 -12.22 -40.94 3.36
CA PRO A 942 -11.98 -41.95 2.32
C PRO A 942 -12.06 -41.38 0.90
N LYS A 943 -12.91 -40.35 0.69
CA LYS A 943 -13.02 -39.63 -0.58
C LYS A 943 -11.71 -38.92 -0.94
N ALA A 944 -11.05 -38.25 0.01
CA ALA A 944 -9.78 -37.55 -0.23
C ALA A 944 -8.64 -38.49 -0.61
N THR A 945 -8.57 -39.65 0.05
CA THR A 945 -7.56 -40.67 -0.29
C THR A 945 -7.83 -41.29 -1.65
N ALA A 946 -9.11 -41.57 -1.99
CA ALA A 946 -9.46 -42.09 -3.31
C ALA A 946 -9.16 -41.12 -4.46
N THR A 947 -9.32 -39.79 -4.25
CA THR A 947 -9.02 -38.81 -5.30
C THR A 947 -7.53 -38.76 -5.63
N LEU A 948 -6.65 -38.73 -4.62
CA LEU A 948 -5.19 -38.80 -4.86
C LEU A 948 -4.76 -40.15 -5.42
N GLN A 949 -5.31 -41.26 -4.92
CA GLN A 949 -4.96 -42.58 -5.49
C GLN A 949 -5.34 -42.67 -6.97
N GLY A 950 -6.52 -42.15 -7.35
CA GLY A 950 -6.94 -42.13 -8.76
C GLY A 950 -6.04 -41.26 -9.65
N PHE A 951 -5.50 -40.16 -9.10
CA PHE A 951 -4.48 -39.36 -9.78
C PHE A 951 -3.19 -40.18 -10.00
N TYR A 952 -2.67 -40.82 -8.94
CA TYR A 952 -1.43 -41.61 -9.02
C TYR A 952 -1.57 -42.77 -10.01
N ASP A 953 -2.67 -43.53 -9.94
CA ASP A 953 -2.93 -44.65 -10.87
C ASP A 953 -3.01 -44.16 -12.32
N LYS A 954 -3.56 -42.95 -12.53
CA LYS A 954 -3.62 -42.40 -13.90
C LYS A 954 -2.23 -41.99 -14.35
N ILE A 955 -1.48 -41.19 -13.59
CA ILE A 955 -0.20 -40.66 -14.14
C ILE A 955 0.82 -41.78 -14.36
N ALA A 956 0.73 -42.87 -13.59
CA ALA A 956 1.59 -44.06 -13.79
C ALA A 956 1.36 -44.76 -15.15
N THR A 957 0.21 -44.53 -15.82
CA THR A 957 -0.06 -45.13 -17.15
C THR A 957 0.39 -44.23 -18.31
N ILE A 958 0.81 -42.98 -18.03
CA ILE A 958 1.26 -42.04 -19.07
C ILE A 958 2.68 -42.42 -19.52
N PRO A 959 2.91 -42.70 -20.82
CA PRO A 959 4.25 -43.00 -21.31
C PRO A 959 5.22 -41.85 -21.00
N GLY A 960 6.36 -42.20 -20.37
CA GLY A 960 7.39 -41.21 -20.00
C GLY A 960 7.22 -40.61 -18.60
N VAL A 961 6.25 -41.05 -17.79
CA VAL A 961 6.12 -40.65 -16.37
C VAL A 961 6.49 -41.83 -15.47
N SER A 962 7.28 -41.59 -14.41
CA SER A 962 7.54 -42.56 -13.32
C SER A 962 7.28 -41.93 -11.95
N ILE A 963 6.80 -42.74 -11.00
CA ILE A 963 6.56 -42.30 -9.61
C ILE A 963 7.65 -42.93 -8.73
N ASP A 964 8.49 -42.09 -8.13
CA ASP A 964 9.60 -42.55 -7.26
C ASP A 964 9.17 -42.62 -5.78
N LEU A 965 8.15 -41.83 -5.40
CA LEU A 965 7.66 -41.75 -4.03
C LEU A 965 6.16 -41.46 -4.04
N GLU A 966 5.41 -42.22 -3.24
CA GLU A 966 4.00 -41.96 -2.92
C GLU A 966 3.79 -42.39 -1.46
N VAL A 967 3.51 -41.42 -0.56
CA VAL A 967 3.37 -41.72 0.88
C VAL A 967 2.27 -40.86 1.46
N THR A 968 1.35 -41.48 2.23
CA THR A 968 0.43 -40.75 3.12
C THR A 968 0.78 -41.04 4.59
N LYS A 969 0.93 -39.99 5.42
CA LYS A 969 1.36 -40.12 6.83
C LYS A 969 0.48 -39.29 7.78
N PRO A 970 0.01 -39.85 8.90
CA PRO A 970 -0.68 -39.09 9.95
C PRO A 970 0.34 -38.34 10.84
N TYR A 971 -0.10 -37.20 11.35
CA TYR A 971 0.64 -36.41 12.34
C TYR A 971 -0.31 -36.05 13.50
N THR A 972 0.26 -35.86 14.69
CA THR A 972 -0.54 -35.55 15.90
C THR A 972 -1.15 -34.14 15.87
N GLY A 973 -0.65 -33.26 14.99
CA GLY A 973 -1.17 -31.90 14.79
C GLY A 973 -0.26 -31.16 13.81
N PHE A 974 -0.69 -29.94 13.46
CA PHE A 974 0.03 -29.10 12.50
C PHE A 974 1.49 -28.81 12.87
N GLN A 975 1.79 -28.53 14.15
CA GLN A 975 3.17 -28.23 14.58
C GLN A 975 4.16 -29.35 14.22
N GLN A 976 3.77 -30.62 14.46
CA GLN A 976 4.67 -31.75 14.15
C GLN A 976 4.90 -31.87 12.65
N TRP A 977 3.84 -31.68 11.86
CA TRP A 977 3.98 -31.69 10.40
C TRP A 977 4.86 -30.54 9.91
N TYR A 978 4.69 -29.34 10.48
CA TYR A 978 5.49 -28.18 10.13
C TYR A 978 6.97 -28.36 10.48
N ASP A 979 7.28 -28.89 11.68
CA ASP A 979 8.67 -29.13 12.10
C ASP A 979 9.37 -30.14 11.19
N ASP A 980 8.71 -31.27 10.86
CA ASP A 980 9.32 -32.32 10.03
C ASP A 980 9.56 -31.82 8.57
N ASN A 981 8.68 -30.97 8.04
CA ASN A 981 8.70 -30.61 6.61
C ASN A 981 9.29 -29.21 6.30
N PHE A 982 9.45 -28.34 7.31
CA PHE A 982 9.96 -26.96 7.06
C PHE A 982 11.07 -26.54 8.03
N ILE A 983 11.13 -27.11 9.25
CA ILE A 983 12.26 -26.83 10.16
C ILE A 983 13.38 -27.85 9.97
N HIS A 984 13.01 -29.11 9.74
CA HIS A 984 13.95 -30.25 9.64
C HIS A 984 13.79 -31.01 8.32
N SER A 985 13.39 -30.31 7.25
CA SER A 985 13.06 -30.95 5.95
C SER A 985 14.19 -31.74 5.30
N GLN A 986 15.45 -31.50 5.67
CA GLN A 986 16.56 -32.37 5.27
C GLN A 986 16.40 -33.83 5.73
N ASN A 987 15.55 -34.05 6.74
CA ASN A 987 15.20 -35.37 7.27
C ASN A 987 13.70 -35.71 7.01
N GLY A 988 12.99 -34.86 6.27
CA GLY A 988 11.55 -34.97 5.97
C GLY A 988 11.29 -35.87 4.74
N ILE A 989 10.01 -35.94 4.32
CA ILE A 989 9.60 -36.77 3.16
C ILE A 989 9.32 -35.84 1.96
N GLY A 990 9.79 -36.23 0.77
CA GLY A 990 9.49 -35.48 -0.47
C GLY A 990 10.46 -34.32 -0.72
N PHE A 991 9.91 -33.13 -0.99
CA PHE A 991 10.73 -31.96 -1.37
C PHE A 991 11.51 -31.39 -0.16
N ASN A 992 12.80 -31.08 -0.36
CA ASN A 992 13.65 -30.54 0.70
C ASN A 992 13.61 -29.00 0.73
N TYR A 993 12.70 -28.44 1.53
CA TYR A 993 12.48 -26.99 1.59
C TYR A 993 13.66 -26.19 2.19
N THR A 994 14.51 -26.78 3.06
CA THR A 994 15.67 -26.07 3.64
C THR A 994 16.87 -26.00 2.69
N VAL A 995 17.05 -26.99 1.80
CA VAL A 995 18.09 -26.92 0.75
C VAL A 995 17.60 -26.19 -0.49
N GLY A 996 16.29 -26.25 -0.78
CA GLY A 996 15.65 -25.45 -1.85
C GLY A 996 15.36 -23.99 -1.44
N ASP A 997 15.80 -23.54 -0.25
CA ASP A 997 15.60 -22.15 0.18
C ASP A 997 16.57 -21.25 -0.59
N PHE A 998 15.97 -20.28 -1.28
CA PHE A 998 16.65 -19.30 -2.11
C PHE A 998 17.35 -18.20 -1.25
N SER A 999 17.88 -18.58 -0.07
CA SER A 999 18.66 -17.71 0.83
C SER A 999 20.02 -17.35 0.24
N GLY A 1000 20.41 -16.07 0.29
CA GLY A 1000 21.79 -15.66 -0.08
C GLY A 1000 22.06 -15.72 -1.59
N VAL A 1001 21.02 -15.86 -2.42
CA VAL A 1001 21.12 -15.84 -3.89
C VAL A 1001 20.21 -14.73 -4.45
N PRO A 1002 20.47 -14.20 -5.65
CA PRO A 1002 19.59 -13.23 -6.25
C PRO A 1002 18.49 -13.93 -7.04
N ALA A 1003 17.29 -13.34 -7.09
CA ALA A 1003 16.20 -13.93 -7.86
C ALA A 1003 15.23 -12.86 -8.38
N ALA A 1004 14.71 -13.12 -9.57
CA ALA A 1004 13.51 -12.49 -10.10
C ALA A 1004 12.37 -13.48 -9.84
N VAL A 1005 11.27 -12.97 -9.30
CA VAL A 1005 10.11 -13.80 -8.96
C VAL A 1005 8.91 -13.21 -9.70
N SER A 1006 7.92 -14.04 -10.02
CA SER A 1006 6.57 -13.62 -10.34
C SER A 1006 5.63 -14.58 -9.68
N SER A 1007 4.41 -14.12 -9.51
CA SER A 1007 3.32 -15.01 -9.21
C SER A 1007 2.45 -15.13 -10.48
N VAL A 1008 1.78 -16.26 -10.74
CA VAL A 1008 0.57 -16.45 -11.58
C VAL A 1008 -0.34 -17.50 -11.03
N LEU A 1009 -1.03 -17.10 -10.02
CA LEU A 1009 -2.12 -17.78 -9.39
C LEU A 1009 -3.27 -18.01 -10.43
N ILE A 1010 -4.16 -19.03 -10.25
CA ILE A 1010 -4.91 -19.77 -11.34
C ILE A 1010 -6.39 -20.29 -10.96
N PRO A 1011 -7.40 -20.57 -11.90
CA PRO A 1011 -8.87 -20.61 -11.74
C PRO A 1011 -9.51 -21.99 -12.13
N ARG A 1012 -10.18 -22.85 -11.31
CA ARG A 1012 -11.48 -23.60 -11.38
C ARG A 1012 -12.20 -23.34 -12.67
N THR A 1013 -12.91 -22.24 -12.89
CA THR A 1013 -13.29 -21.85 -14.25
C THR A 1013 -12.15 -22.06 -15.27
N SER A 1014 -10.85 -21.75 -15.12
CA SER A 1014 -9.83 -22.26 -16.13
C SER A 1014 -9.32 -23.71 -15.98
N PHE A 1015 -9.33 -24.31 -14.79
CA PHE A 1015 -8.96 -25.70 -14.50
C PHE A 1015 -10.18 -26.60 -14.86
N GLU A 1016 -11.33 -25.99 -15.21
CA GLU A 1016 -12.62 -26.53 -15.69
C GLU A 1016 -12.87 -26.15 -17.17
N THR A 1017 -12.46 -24.95 -17.63
CA THR A 1017 -12.81 -24.40 -18.96
C THR A 1017 -11.62 -24.17 -19.90
N ASN A 1018 -10.41 -23.95 -19.37
CA ASN A 1018 -9.20 -23.68 -20.18
C ASN A 1018 -8.12 -24.74 -19.87
N THR A 1019 -8.58 -25.98 -19.67
CA THR A 1019 -7.77 -27.09 -19.13
C THR A 1019 -6.54 -27.42 -19.97
N ASP A 1020 -6.72 -27.57 -21.29
CA ASP A 1020 -5.60 -27.92 -22.18
C ASP A 1020 -4.63 -26.73 -22.32
N ASP A 1021 -5.13 -25.52 -22.60
CA ASP A 1021 -4.29 -24.32 -22.75
C ASP A 1021 -3.48 -24.02 -21.46
N LEU A 1022 -4.09 -24.22 -20.28
CA LEU A 1022 -3.37 -24.05 -19.02
C LEU A 1022 -2.32 -25.15 -18.82
N ALA A 1023 -2.63 -26.39 -19.18
CA ALA A 1023 -1.65 -27.48 -19.06
C ALA A 1023 -0.43 -27.23 -19.96
N GLU A 1024 -0.67 -26.72 -21.18
CA GLU A 1024 0.39 -26.32 -22.11
C GLU A 1024 1.23 -25.18 -21.52
N ALA A 1025 0.57 -24.10 -21.07
CA ALA A 1025 1.29 -22.97 -20.45
C ALA A 1025 2.13 -23.41 -19.25
N LEU A 1026 1.61 -24.27 -18.34
CA LEU A 1026 2.39 -24.76 -17.19
C LEU A 1026 3.55 -25.70 -17.59
N ALA A 1027 3.36 -26.48 -18.67
CA ALA A 1027 4.39 -27.41 -19.12
C ALA A 1027 5.62 -26.68 -19.70
N GLU A 1028 5.44 -25.45 -20.23
CA GLU A 1028 6.55 -24.63 -20.76
C GLU A 1028 7.53 -24.11 -19.69
N LEU A 1029 7.11 -24.05 -18.41
CA LEU A 1029 7.92 -23.48 -17.33
C LEU A 1029 9.00 -24.46 -16.88
N THR A 1030 10.28 -24.06 -16.85
CA THR A 1030 11.32 -25.02 -16.38
C THR A 1030 11.43 -25.13 -14.85
N ASP A 1031 10.95 -24.13 -14.10
CA ASP A 1031 10.91 -24.16 -12.63
C ASP A 1031 9.72 -23.30 -12.15
N ALA A 1032 8.94 -23.87 -11.23
CA ALA A 1032 7.90 -23.15 -10.51
C ALA A 1032 7.70 -23.78 -9.11
N ARG A 1033 7.18 -22.94 -8.22
CA ARG A 1033 6.91 -23.25 -6.80
C ARG A 1033 5.45 -22.97 -6.56
N PRO A 1034 4.56 -23.70 -7.24
CA PRO A 1034 3.17 -23.41 -7.03
C PRO A 1034 2.66 -23.91 -5.70
N PHE A 1035 1.71 -23.16 -5.22
CA PHE A 1035 1.08 -23.50 -3.99
C PHE A 1035 -0.33 -23.92 -4.33
N LEU A 1036 -0.66 -25.11 -3.83
CA LEU A 1036 -2.03 -25.49 -3.52
C LEU A 1036 -2.35 -24.72 -2.18
N VAL A 1037 -2.15 -23.40 -2.35
CA VAL A 1037 -2.86 -22.26 -1.80
C VAL A 1037 -3.92 -21.39 -2.71
N GLY A 1038 -4.95 -21.64 -3.73
CA GLY A 1038 -6.55 -22.18 -4.00
C GLY A 1038 -7.96 -23.06 -3.30
N GLY A 1039 -9.34 -22.82 -3.27
CA GLY A 1039 -10.52 -23.03 -2.17
C GLY A 1039 -11.09 -24.31 -1.23
N GLY A 1040 -12.50 -24.54 -0.71
CA GLY A 1040 -13.45 -24.66 0.79
C GLY A 1040 -13.59 -23.67 2.20
N VAL A 1041 -12.73 -23.24 3.24
CA VAL A 1041 -12.90 -22.02 4.20
C VAL A 1041 -12.45 -20.49 3.89
N VAL A 1042 -11.87 -20.04 2.73
CA VAL A 1042 -11.68 -18.67 1.92
C VAL A 1042 -12.73 -17.85 0.72
N SER A 1043 -13.46 -18.17 -0.53
CA SER A 1043 -14.76 -18.76 -1.38
C SER A 1043 -16.20 -18.42 -1.04
N LYS A 1044 -16.18 -18.07 0.17
CA LYS A 1044 -17.10 -18.21 1.21
C LYS A 1044 -16.67 -17.10 2.37
N VAL A 1045 -15.47 -16.56 2.60
CA VAL A 1045 -15.15 -15.44 3.53
C VAL A 1045 -15.53 -14.08 2.85
N ASP A 1046 -16.72 -13.47 3.07
CA ASP A 1046 -17.30 -12.19 2.48
C ASP A 1046 -16.24 -11.54 1.60
N PRO A 1047 -16.42 -11.61 0.30
CA PRO A 1047 -15.37 -11.22 -0.43
C PRO A 1047 -15.01 -9.69 -0.43
N ASP A 1048 -15.93 -8.70 -0.15
CA ASP A 1048 -15.56 -7.26 0.16
C ASP A 1048 -15.30 -6.89 1.65
N ALA A 1049 -15.23 -7.80 2.67
CA ALA A 1049 -14.64 -7.28 3.94
C ALA A 1049 -13.29 -6.74 3.61
N MET A 1050 -12.57 -7.27 2.60
CA MET A 1050 -11.15 -7.33 2.75
C MET A 1050 -10.40 -6.68 1.75
N ALA A 1051 -9.46 -6.11 2.54
CA ALA A 1051 -8.21 -5.77 2.15
C ALA A 1051 -7.59 -6.51 0.94
N VAL A 1052 -6.67 -7.33 1.07
CA VAL A 1052 -6.39 -8.29 -0.10
C VAL A 1052 -7.38 -8.80 -1.22
N ASN A 1053 -6.83 -9.24 -2.39
CA ASN A 1053 -7.15 -9.70 -3.82
C ASN A 1053 -8.44 -10.29 -4.44
N PRO A 1054 -9.32 -9.72 -5.32
CA PRO A 1054 -10.62 -10.34 -5.64
C PRO A 1054 -10.66 -11.86 -5.66
N ALA A 1055 -9.94 -12.59 -6.53
CA ALA A 1055 -9.02 -13.80 -6.92
C ALA A 1055 -7.84 -14.10 -6.18
N PHE A 1056 -7.33 -13.31 -5.29
CA PHE A 1056 -7.66 -14.05 -4.11
C PHE A 1056 -9.06 -14.66 -4.05
N ARG A 1057 -10.43 -14.34 -4.19
CA ARG A 1057 -12.01 -14.90 -4.07
C ARG A 1057 -12.98 -16.20 -4.56
N SER A 1058 -13.10 -17.07 -5.60
CA SER A 1058 -12.80 -18.59 -5.86
C SER A 1058 -11.43 -19.52 -6.09
N MET A 1059 -10.03 -19.37 -5.85
CA MET A 1059 -8.72 -19.90 -6.50
C MET A 1059 -8.51 -21.33 -6.62
N LEU A 1060 -7.74 -21.78 -7.62
CA LEU A 1060 -7.06 -23.07 -7.50
C LEU A 1060 -5.56 -23.25 -7.21
N SER A 1061 -4.66 -22.44 -7.74
CA SER A 1061 -3.29 -22.52 -7.23
C SER A 1061 -2.58 -21.24 -7.46
N ASP A 1062 -1.67 -20.87 -6.55
CA ASP A 1062 -0.60 -19.95 -6.95
C ASP A 1062 0.37 -20.67 -7.81
N ILE A 1063 0.75 -20.10 -8.95
CA ILE A 1063 2.02 -20.45 -9.61
C ILE A 1063 3.10 -19.38 -9.33
N THR A 1064 3.92 -19.58 -8.29
CA THR A 1064 5.14 -18.76 -8.14
C THR A 1064 6.23 -19.25 -9.07
N ILE A 1065 6.81 -18.31 -9.82
CA ILE A 1065 7.88 -18.52 -10.80
C ILE A 1065 9.09 -17.78 -10.26
N ALA A 1066 10.24 -18.44 -10.22
CA ALA A 1066 11.47 -17.78 -9.74
C ALA A 1066 12.66 -18.26 -10.56
N LEU A 1067 13.46 -17.29 -11.03
CA LEU A 1067 14.74 -17.58 -11.69
C LEU A 1067 15.85 -16.77 -11.01
N SER A 1068 17.00 -17.42 -10.86
CA SER A 1068 18.20 -16.80 -10.29
C SER A 1068 19.24 -16.51 -11.39
N TRP A 1069 20.26 -15.72 -11.02
CA TRP A 1069 21.41 -15.46 -11.92
C TRP A 1069 22.74 -15.56 -11.17
N ASN A 1070 23.84 -15.59 -11.93
CA ASN A 1070 25.17 -15.66 -11.32
C ASN A 1070 25.54 -14.32 -10.67
N VAL A 1071 25.75 -14.36 -9.36
CA VAL A 1071 26.07 -13.16 -8.56
C VAL A 1071 27.38 -12.53 -8.99
N THR A 1072 28.44 -13.32 -9.21
CA THR A 1072 29.78 -12.76 -9.45
C THR A 1072 29.93 -12.16 -10.86
N THR A 1073 29.29 -12.80 -11.86
CA THR A 1073 29.60 -12.48 -13.27
C THR A 1073 28.47 -11.81 -14.05
N ALA A 1074 27.24 -11.77 -13.52
CA ALA A 1074 26.11 -11.25 -14.29
C ALA A 1074 26.28 -9.77 -14.67
N THR A 1075 25.99 -9.48 -15.94
CA THR A 1075 25.84 -8.10 -16.42
C THR A 1075 24.41 -7.58 -16.17
N PRO A 1076 24.19 -6.24 -16.10
CA PRO A 1076 22.83 -5.69 -16.01
C PRO A 1076 21.87 -6.21 -17.09
N GLN A 1077 22.40 -6.46 -18.31
CA GLN A 1077 21.60 -7.02 -19.42
C GLN A 1077 21.15 -8.46 -19.14
N GLU A 1078 22.01 -9.28 -18.52
CA GLU A 1078 21.64 -10.65 -18.14
C GLU A 1078 20.59 -10.66 -17.01
N VAL A 1079 20.69 -9.72 -16.06
CA VAL A 1079 19.66 -9.58 -15.01
C VAL A 1079 18.31 -9.19 -15.62
N HIS A 1080 18.28 -8.15 -16.48
CA HIS A 1080 17.03 -7.76 -17.17
C HIS A 1080 16.49 -8.88 -18.07
N ALA A 1081 17.35 -9.69 -18.69
CA ALA A 1081 16.88 -10.83 -19.49
C ALA A 1081 16.16 -11.86 -18.61
N VAL A 1082 16.69 -12.15 -17.41
CA VAL A 1082 16.01 -13.06 -16.46
C VAL A 1082 14.68 -12.48 -15.97
N GLU A 1083 14.65 -11.18 -15.65
CA GLU A 1083 13.41 -10.49 -15.26
C GLU A 1083 12.36 -10.57 -16.38
N GLN A 1084 12.74 -10.28 -17.63
CA GLN A 1084 11.86 -10.39 -18.80
C GLN A 1084 11.39 -11.85 -19.04
N THR A 1085 12.27 -12.85 -18.91
CA THR A 1085 11.86 -14.26 -19.04
C THR A 1085 10.79 -14.62 -18.00
N VAL A 1086 10.98 -14.20 -16.74
CA VAL A 1086 9.97 -14.45 -15.69
C VAL A 1086 8.65 -13.75 -16.02
N THR A 1087 8.70 -12.52 -16.56
CA THR A 1087 7.51 -11.79 -17.05
C THR A 1087 6.82 -12.50 -18.21
N ASP A 1088 7.57 -12.97 -19.20
CA ASP A 1088 7.01 -13.63 -20.39
C ASP A 1088 6.32 -14.95 -20.03
N TRP A 1089 6.93 -15.75 -19.13
CA TRP A 1089 6.28 -16.98 -18.64
C TRP A 1089 5.02 -16.69 -17.84
N ALA A 1090 5.08 -15.64 -17.01
CA ALA A 1090 3.91 -15.24 -16.27
C ALA A 1090 2.79 -14.74 -17.21
N ASN A 1091 3.12 -13.94 -18.23
CA ASN A 1091 2.13 -13.48 -19.23
C ASN A 1091 1.56 -14.65 -20.06
N GLY A 1092 2.36 -15.66 -20.42
CA GLY A 1092 1.84 -16.86 -21.10
C GLY A 1092 0.74 -17.54 -20.28
N ILE A 1093 0.91 -17.61 -18.95
CA ILE A 1093 -0.14 -18.14 -18.06
C ILE A 1093 -1.32 -17.14 -17.96
N ARG A 1094 -1.06 -15.82 -17.88
CA ARG A 1094 -2.14 -14.79 -17.83
C ARG A 1094 -2.98 -14.82 -19.10
N ASP A 1095 -2.39 -14.89 -20.29
CA ASP A 1095 -3.12 -14.82 -21.55
C ASP A 1095 -4.11 -15.97 -21.74
N VAL A 1096 -3.71 -17.20 -21.39
CA VAL A 1096 -4.53 -18.43 -21.62
C VAL A 1096 -5.56 -18.61 -20.55
N THR A 1097 -5.15 -18.37 -19.30
CA THR A 1097 -6.10 -18.56 -18.23
C THR A 1097 -7.09 -17.42 -18.19
N LYS A 1098 -6.77 -16.35 -18.95
CA LYS A 1098 -7.27 -15.05 -18.63
C LYS A 1098 -7.05 -14.93 -17.15
N SER A 1099 -5.76 -14.95 -16.78
CA SER A 1099 -5.48 -14.71 -15.41
C SER A 1099 -6.06 -13.42 -15.13
N PRO A 1100 -6.54 -13.34 -13.92
CA PRO A 1100 -6.51 -12.13 -13.43
C PRO A 1100 -4.86 -12.19 -13.08
N GLY A 1101 -4.11 -12.42 -11.95
CA GLY A 1101 -3.71 -11.58 -10.74
C GLY A 1101 -2.15 -11.32 -10.35
N ALA A 1102 -1.74 -11.13 -9.04
CA ALA A 1102 -0.42 -11.48 -8.41
C ALA A 1102 -0.15 -11.17 -6.93
N TYR A 1103 1.01 -11.78 -6.50
CA TYR A 1103 1.75 -11.77 -5.21
C TYR A 1103 2.76 -10.70 -4.87
N VAL A 1104 2.39 -9.74 -4.01
CA VAL A 1104 3.34 -8.74 -3.54
C VAL A 1104 4.57 -9.27 -2.90
N ASN A 1105 4.31 -10.35 -2.18
CA ASN A 1105 5.31 -10.82 -1.34
C ASN A 1105 6.08 -11.70 -2.31
N GLU A 1106 5.41 -12.52 -3.16
CA GLU A 1106 6.06 -13.19 -4.32
C GLU A 1106 6.05 -12.37 -5.62
N ALA A 1107 6.66 -11.18 -5.52
CA ALA A 1107 6.43 -10.07 -6.43
C ALA A 1107 7.15 -10.08 -7.79
N GLU A 1108 6.48 -9.66 -8.87
CA GLU A 1108 7.10 -9.44 -10.20
C GLU A 1108 7.58 -8.01 -10.37
N ILE A 1109 8.75 -7.84 -11.01
CA ILE A 1109 9.42 -6.53 -11.12
C ILE A 1109 9.05 -5.73 -12.38
N LEU A 1110 8.77 -6.40 -13.51
CA LEU A 1110 8.55 -5.72 -14.80
C LEU A 1110 7.12 -5.77 -15.28
N ILE A 1111 6.32 -6.59 -14.61
CA ILE A 1111 4.88 -6.71 -14.79
C ILE A 1111 4.37 -5.36 -15.36
N PRO A 1112 4.13 -5.35 -16.68
CA PRO A 1112 3.80 -4.15 -17.42
C PRO A 1112 2.42 -3.88 -16.92
N ASN A 1113 2.06 -2.69 -16.47
CA ASN A 1113 0.67 -2.31 -16.19
C ASN A 1113 0.40 -1.86 -14.69
N PHE A 1114 1.27 -2.16 -13.71
CA PHE A 1114 1.20 -1.79 -12.26
C PHE A 1114 -0.01 -2.10 -11.38
N GLN A 1115 -1.30 -1.71 -11.68
CA GLN A 1115 -2.31 -1.66 -10.51
C GLN A 1115 -3.91 -1.77 -10.48
N GLU A 1116 -4.82 -2.68 -10.75
CA GLU A 1116 -5.23 -3.96 -11.25
C GLU A 1116 -5.57 -5.38 -10.52
N ALA A 1117 -5.03 -6.64 -10.02
CA ALA A 1117 -3.72 -7.45 -9.73
C ALA A 1117 -2.87 -8.10 -8.54
N TYR A 1118 -1.64 -7.66 -8.13
CA TYR A 1118 -1.46 -7.44 -6.67
C TYR A 1118 -2.29 -6.28 -6.14
N TRP A 1119 -3.05 -5.36 -6.73
CA TRP A 1119 -4.21 -4.78 -6.00
C TRP A 1119 -5.57 -4.47 -6.74
N GLY A 1120 -6.14 -5.09 -7.77
CA GLY A 1120 -7.66 -5.37 -7.91
C GLY A 1120 -8.68 -4.34 -8.27
N ASN A 1121 -10.02 -4.66 -8.16
CA ASN A 1121 -11.08 -3.61 -8.31
C ASN A 1121 -11.21 -2.64 -7.17
N HIS A 1122 -10.03 -2.38 -6.65
CA HIS A 1122 -9.67 -1.97 -5.31
C HIS A 1122 -9.41 -0.47 -5.34
N TYR A 1123 -8.26 -0.33 -5.89
CA TYR A 1123 -7.43 0.80 -5.81
C TYR A 1123 -7.98 2.05 -4.88
N PRO A 1124 -9.02 2.91 -5.06
CA PRO A 1124 -9.52 4.01 -4.35
C PRO A 1124 -10.14 3.47 -3.18
N ARG A 1125 -10.11 2.19 -2.70
CA ARG A 1125 -9.93 2.09 -1.26
C ARG A 1125 -8.60 2.77 -0.95
N LEU A 1126 -7.68 2.05 -0.40
CA LEU A 1126 -6.51 2.59 0.11
C LEU A 1126 -5.68 3.66 -0.56
N ARG A 1127 -5.75 4.06 -1.83
CA ARG A 1127 -5.07 5.32 -2.09
C ARG A 1127 -5.65 6.41 -1.31
N ALA A 1128 -6.93 6.78 -1.44
CA ALA A 1128 -7.27 8.05 -0.76
C ALA A 1128 -7.15 7.77 0.72
N PHE A 1129 -7.23 6.48 1.07
CA PHE A 1129 -6.90 6.10 2.38
C PHE A 1129 -5.52 6.56 2.79
N LYS A 1130 -4.62 6.24 1.89
CA LYS A 1130 -3.24 6.47 2.05
C LYS A 1130 -3.01 7.96 1.97
N GLN A 1131 -3.58 8.64 1.02
CA GLN A 1131 -3.86 10.11 0.94
C GLN A 1131 -4.91 10.64 1.88
N SER A 1132 -5.17 9.82 2.86
CA SER A 1132 -5.82 10.30 4.03
C SER A 1132 -4.85 10.18 5.16
N ILE A 1133 -3.72 9.50 5.11
CA ILE A 1133 -2.68 9.55 6.16
C ILE A 1133 -1.21 9.55 5.82
N ASP A 1134 -1.00 9.78 4.56
CA ASP A 1134 0.21 9.88 3.79
C ASP A 1134 -0.06 11.03 2.75
N PRO A 1135 0.60 12.21 2.97
CA PRO A 1135 0.95 13.44 2.07
C PRO A 1135 2.37 13.93 1.10
N ASN A 1136 3.88 13.82 1.15
CA ASN A 1136 5.32 13.34 2.08
C ASN A 1136 5.98 11.88 2.20
N ASP A 1137 5.71 10.75 1.46
CA ASP A 1137 5.55 9.24 1.38
C ASP A 1137 6.67 8.35 1.89
N LEU A 1138 6.63 7.32 2.92
CA LEU A 1138 7.35 7.00 4.38
C LEU A 1138 7.55 5.62 4.46
N LEU A 1139 6.60 4.90 4.94
CA LEU A 1139 7.02 3.51 5.04
C LEU A 1139 7.06 2.86 3.67
N ILE A 1140 6.98 3.66 2.57
CA ILE A 1140 6.68 3.17 1.27
C ILE A 1140 7.59 2.04 0.87
N VAL A 1141 7.16 1.19 -0.04
CA VAL A 1141 7.98 -0.02 -0.27
C VAL A 1141 7.95 -0.42 -1.69
N ARG A 1142 9.06 -0.75 -2.37
CA ARG A 1142 9.03 -0.70 -3.85
C ARG A 1142 7.88 -1.51 -4.31
N GLN A 1143 7.23 -0.97 -5.32
CA GLN A 1143 6.09 -1.55 -5.92
C GLN A 1143 4.92 -1.64 -4.90
N GLY A 1144 4.75 -0.59 -4.02
CA GLY A 1144 3.97 -0.31 -2.74
C GLY A 1144 3.08 0.95 -2.64
N VAL A 1145 1.75 1.01 -2.57
CA VAL A 1145 1.00 2.30 -2.78
C VAL A 1145 1.22 3.61 -2.03
N ASN A 1146 1.42 4.46 -2.99
CA ASN A 1146 0.66 5.53 -3.55
C ASN A 1146 1.49 5.78 -4.78
N SER A 1147 2.02 4.74 -5.45
CA SER A 1147 3.42 4.55 -5.58
C SER A 1147 4.14 4.99 -6.86
N GLU A 1148 3.38 5.05 -7.94
CA GLU A 1148 3.50 5.08 -9.43
C GLU A 1148 4.38 6.17 -10.09
N GLY A 1149 5.08 7.08 -9.48
CA GLY A 1149 5.05 8.45 -9.84
C GLY A 1149 6.29 9.20 -9.43
N TRP A 1150 7.09 8.80 -8.51
CA TRP A 1150 7.76 7.47 -8.27
C TRP A 1150 10.00 6.29 -10.00
N ASP A 1151 11.31 6.78 -10.03
CA ASP A 1151 12.49 6.05 -10.49
C ASP A 1151 12.76 4.71 -9.84
N ASP A 1152 12.18 3.58 -10.35
CA ASP A 1152 12.20 2.12 -9.94
C ASP A 1152 13.13 1.72 -8.88
N GLU A 1153 14.28 2.39 -8.85
CA GLU A 1153 14.77 2.59 -7.53
C GLU A 1153 13.79 2.71 -6.36
N ILE A 1154 13.08 3.83 -5.79
CA ILE A 1154 12.06 4.42 -4.58
C ILE A 1154 12.70 5.80 -4.57
N MET A 1155 13.48 6.23 -5.60
CA MET A 1155 14.26 7.38 -5.65
C MET A 1155 13.38 8.70 -5.86
N CYS A 1156 13.06 9.39 -6.97
CA CYS A 1156 12.68 10.84 -6.93
C CYS A 1156 11.44 11.31 -7.81
N LYS A 1157 10.28 11.95 -7.42
CA LYS A 1157 9.01 11.91 -8.26
C LYS A 1157 9.23 12.48 -9.59
N THR A 1158 8.44 12.12 -10.57
CA THR A 1158 7.99 13.16 -11.51
C THR A 1158 6.71 13.87 -11.04
N LEU A 1159 6.88 15.11 -10.54
CA LEU A 1159 5.81 16.02 -10.09
C LEU A 1159 5.18 16.90 -11.18
#